data_AF-A0A7C3CWA2-F1
#
_entry.id   AF-A0A7C3CWA2-F1
#
_cell.length_a   1.000
_cell.length_b   1.000
_cell.length_c   1.000
_cell.angle_alpha   90.00
_cell.angle_beta   90.00
_cell.angle_gamma   90.00
#
_symmetry.space_group_name_H-M   'P 1'
#
loop_
_entity.id
_entity.type
_entity.pdbx_description
1 polymer ?
#
loop_
_entity_poly.entity_id
_entity_poly.type
_entity_poly.pdbx_seq_one_letter_code
_entity_poly.pdbx_strand_id
1 'polypeptide(L)'
;MSNYLSSKHYPSTSAADDASLSKQLNAILTDDFKGSYFNLLANYQRLLSDNHQRKIWPDIHHKLDILFKCGKAVPLDGPMIGIPVSIRDSDYFKDIAEKLGEQRSLLASIEWMATAWNATFADTGLWMGKTYEPVSKDIVASICHQDEEFLTLYNEQTTRIGRNFFREPPNPNTLQSIGLPALTELWHLKDRPKSETDYVFDGKFIPQNIEKEKAIPYTKSGGIFIANLGHSCVPEMNNKAVYQLNYRWDKLKPAFPMTKLIDEVVQIADGIYLGQLIFATKHFNLGSFDLPFIPGDQNISLGEPYAPSKKTSFWQKIINAILGRTTPATVDYGYQNNGYFLMMDPAFAKKIYADDAFPQLRPRPGEIGFKELGYDKDADLQRGGSIGNKEIEWENGWRDKPELAEKFTTFILEESPQKEPASEVEHMRHSNESILQMLQRLANDISKQTKFDDHITHFENLHRIFRCGVAPTIKDGLFQGKGKKGFNTRSKGQYIPDWYGQPEPISGFDYYHGATLNLHLGFSDNFSPNLSQAINDSLTFPSALAELVKNNDFRGPNVMDLVWRSIGKYIFPWAGKSYEKISGRKLSMLLDESDDLTERYPARVNQLKTYLASGPHYDLVKKNRDHYWHKPGKYAKYLANGSWDKGMSEEDKAFWNQEANEHWVFGNNIQDKRILPADAIMRIIDMNYREPDPLVQALSEQSGSPFVRQGYVFLGVDEQESILAMNNG
;
A
#
# COMPACT_ATOMS: atom_id res chain seq x y z
N MET A 1 -31.30 -19.79 19.88
CA MET A 1 -30.81 -18.41 19.68
C MET A 1 -30.36 -17.88 21.03
N SER A 2 -29.17 -17.27 21.11
CA SER A 2 -28.73 -16.59 22.33
C SER A 2 -29.56 -15.31 22.53
N ASN A 3 -29.49 -14.68 23.70
CA ASN A 3 -30.13 -13.39 23.95
C ASN A 3 -29.60 -12.24 23.05
N TYR A 4 -28.51 -12.49 22.31
CA TYR A 4 -27.75 -11.47 21.56
C TYR A 4 -27.81 -11.67 20.03
N LEU A 5 -27.98 -12.90 19.55
CA LEU A 5 -28.01 -13.23 18.13
C LEU A 5 -29.42 -13.63 17.67
N SER A 6 -29.99 -12.85 16.77
CA SER A 6 -31.30 -13.09 16.15
C SER A 6 -31.39 -12.39 14.80
N SER A 7 -31.98 -13.04 13.80
CA SER A 7 -32.26 -12.41 12.49
C SER A 7 -33.19 -11.20 12.63
N LYS A 8 -34.01 -11.16 13.69
CA LYS A 8 -34.90 -10.04 14.03
C LYS A 8 -34.14 -8.74 14.37
N HIS A 9 -32.84 -8.81 14.65
CA HIS A 9 -32.01 -7.61 14.85
C HIS A 9 -31.57 -6.97 13.52
N TYR A 10 -31.87 -7.61 12.39
CA TYR A 10 -31.70 -7.06 11.05
C TYR A 10 -33.07 -6.67 10.48
N PRO A 11 -33.25 -5.44 10.00
CA PRO A 11 -34.48 -5.01 9.36
C PRO A 11 -34.60 -5.64 7.97
N SER A 12 -35.10 -6.88 7.89
CA SER A 12 -35.25 -7.59 6.61
C SER A 12 -36.30 -6.95 5.71
N THR A 13 -36.06 -6.92 4.40
CA THR A 13 -36.99 -6.39 3.39
C THR A 13 -38.18 -7.31 3.11
N SER A 14 -38.05 -8.61 3.40
CA SER A 14 -39.11 -9.60 3.24
C SER A 14 -39.01 -10.72 4.28
N ALA A 15 -40.10 -11.48 4.46
CA ALA A 15 -40.10 -12.67 5.31
C ALA A 15 -39.17 -13.78 4.80
N ALA A 16 -38.93 -13.83 3.48
CA ALA A 16 -38.00 -14.78 2.88
C ALA A 16 -36.54 -14.44 3.24
N ASP A 17 -36.19 -13.15 3.26
CA ASP A 17 -34.85 -12.68 3.64
C ASP A 17 -34.57 -12.98 5.12
N ASP A 18 -35.56 -12.74 6.01
CA ASP A 18 -35.44 -13.06 7.44
C ASP A 18 -35.25 -14.58 7.67
N ALA A 19 -36.05 -15.41 6.98
CA ALA A 19 -35.91 -16.87 7.06
C ALA A 19 -34.55 -17.35 6.54
N SER A 20 -34.05 -16.75 5.45
CA SER A 20 -32.73 -17.03 4.89
C SER A 20 -31.60 -16.67 5.87
N LEU A 21 -31.65 -15.47 6.45
CA LEU A 21 -30.66 -15.00 7.43
C LEU A 21 -30.69 -15.87 8.69
N SER A 22 -31.87 -16.23 9.18
CA SER A 22 -32.05 -17.14 10.33
C SER A 22 -31.46 -18.52 10.06
N LYS A 23 -31.67 -19.08 8.86
CA LYS A 23 -31.06 -20.35 8.44
C LYS A 23 -29.53 -20.27 8.41
N GLN A 24 -28.97 -19.20 7.85
CA GLN A 24 -27.52 -18.98 7.78
C GLN A 24 -26.89 -18.82 9.17
N LEU A 25 -27.54 -18.08 10.06
CA LEU A 25 -27.11 -17.96 11.46
C LEU A 25 -27.08 -19.34 12.15
N ASN A 26 -28.13 -20.14 11.99
CA ASN A 26 -28.20 -21.47 12.59
C ASN A 26 -27.11 -22.41 12.06
N ALA A 27 -26.73 -22.30 10.78
CA ALA A 27 -25.62 -23.06 10.22
C ALA A 27 -24.30 -22.71 10.92
N ILE A 28 -23.97 -21.42 11.08
CA ILE A 28 -22.77 -20.99 11.82
C ILE A 28 -22.76 -21.54 13.24
N LEU A 29 -23.89 -21.43 13.95
CA LEU A 29 -24.02 -21.90 15.33
C LEU A 29 -23.97 -23.42 15.48
N THR A 30 -24.23 -24.18 14.41
CA THR A 30 -24.17 -25.64 14.43
C THR A 30 -22.78 -26.13 14.02
N ASP A 31 -22.21 -25.52 12.98
CA ASP A 31 -21.01 -26.02 12.31
C ASP A 31 -19.71 -25.48 12.94
N ASP A 32 -19.70 -24.20 13.32
CA ASP A 32 -18.48 -23.51 13.76
C ASP A 32 -18.40 -23.35 15.29
N PHE A 33 -19.55 -23.27 15.99
CA PHE A 33 -19.57 -23.04 17.43
C PHE A 33 -19.29 -24.32 18.23
N LYS A 34 -18.07 -24.42 18.77
CA LYS A 34 -17.62 -25.55 19.60
C LYS A 34 -17.66 -25.24 21.09
N GLY A 35 -18.75 -24.62 21.55
CA GLY A 35 -18.98 -24.32 22.98
C GLY A 35 -18.35 -23.03 23.51
N SER A 36 -17.54 -22.31 22.73
CA SER A 36 -16.94 -21.03 23.10
C SER A 36 -16.93 -20.04 21.93
N TYR A 37 -17.52 -18.86 22.13
CA TYR A 37 -17.47 -17.78 21.14
C TYR A 37 -16.06 -17.17 21.04
N PHE A 38 -15.28 -17.18 22.13
CA PHE A 38 -13.88 -16.77 22.11
C PHE A 38 -13.08 -17.65 21.13
N ASN A 39 -13.28 -18.97 21.19
CA ASN A 39 -12.56 -19.93 20.35
C ASN A 39 -13.02 -19.85 18.89
N LEU A 40 -14.33 -19.68 18.65
CA LEU A 40 -14.88 -19.48 17.30
C LEU A 40 -14.24 -18.25 16.63
N LEU A 41 -14.22 -17.12 17.34
CA LEU A 41 -13.71 -15.86 16.79
C LEU A 41 -12.19 -15.84 16.68
N ALA A 42 -11.49 -16.47 17.63
CA ALA A 42 -10.05 -16.70 17.53
C ALA A 42 -9.71 -17.57 16.31
N ASN A 43 -10.52 -18.59 16.02
CA ASN A 43 -10.34 -19.39 14.83
C ASN A 43 -10.54 -18.53 13.57
N TYR A 44 -11.58 -17.70 13.50
CA TYR A 44 -11.78 -16.80 12.36
C TYR A 44 -10.62 -15.81 12.18
N GLN A 45 -10.14 -15.19 13.26
CA GLN A 45 -8.99 -14.29 13.19
C GLN A 45 -7.74 -15.01 12.69
N ARG A 46 -7.44 -16.23 13.17
CA ARG A 46 -6.30 -17.03 12.68
C ARG A 46 -6.40 -17.38 11.20
N LEU A 47 -7.60 -17.73 10.72
CA LEU A 47 -7.83 -18.02 9.30
C LEU A 47 -7.66 -16.76 8.43
N LEU A 48 -8.09 -15.60 8.94
CA LEU A 48 -8.03 -14.32 8.24
C LEU A 48 -6.65 -13.64 8.32
N SER A 49 -5.84 -13.93 9.35
CA SER A 49 -4.47 -13.44 9.46
C SER A 49 -3.47 -14.26 8.64
N ASP A 50 -3.83 -15.50 8.28
CA ASP A 50 -3.01 -16.38 7.45
C ASP A 50 -3.23 -16.12 5.95
N ASN A 51 -2.26 -15.45 5.33
CA ASN A 51 -2.25 -15.17 3.88
C ASN A 51 -2.28 -16.45 3.02
N HIS A 52 -1.86 -17.62 3.53
CA HIS A 52 -1.94 -18.88 2.80
C HIS A 52 -3.37 -19.43 2.71
N GLN A 53 -4.27 -18.96 3.58
CA GLN A 53 -5.67 -19.37 3.63
C GLN A 53 -6.62 -18.38 2.94
N ARG A 54 -6.09 -17.49 2.11
CA ARG A 54 -6.87 -16.44 1.45
C ARG A 54 -8.09 -16.94 0.66
N LYS A 55 -8.05 -18.18 0.15
CA LYS A 55 -9.19 -18.79 -0.57
C LYS A 55 -10.46 -18.92 0.28
N ILE A 56 -10.33 -19.05 1.60
CA ILE A 56 -11.47 -19.19 2.52
C ILE A 56 -11.90 -17.86 3.16
N TRP A 57 -11.17 -16.77 2.95
CA TRP A 57 -11.50 -15.46 3.53
C TRP A 57 -12.90 -14.97 3.16
N PRO A 58 -13.38 -15.08 1.90
CA PRO A 58 -14.74 -14.66 1.55
C PRO A 58 -15.81 -15.34 2.41
N ASP A 59 -15.66 -16.65 2.64
CA ASP A 59 -16.60 -17.42 3.46
C ASP A 59 -16.58 -16.96 4.92
N ILE A 60 -15.39 -16.72 5.49
CA ILE A 60 -15.28 -16.22 6.87
C ILE A 60 -15.83 -14.79 6.99
N HIS A 61 -15.57 -13.91 6.02
CA HIS A 61 -16.16 -12.57 5.99
C HIS A 61 -17.68 -12.62 5.91
N HIS A 62 -18.24 -13.51 5.08
CA HIS A 62 -19.69 -13.72 5.00
C HIS A 62 -20.27 -14.18 6.35
N LYS A 63 -19.58 -15.09 7.05
CA LYS A 63 -19.99 -15.50 8.41
C LYS A 63 -19.94 -14.34 9.40
N LEU A 64 -18.92 -13.49 9.35
CA LEU A 64 -18.83 -12.28 10.18
C LEU A 64 -19.94 -11.28 9.85
N ASP A 65 -20.30 -11.11 8.57
CA ASP A 65 -21.43 -10.29 8.14
C ASP A 65 -22.77 -10.80 8.71
N ILE A 66 -23.01 -12.12 8.66
CA ILE A 66 -24.21 -12.74 9.26
C ILE A 66 -24.25 -12.50 10.76
N LEU A 67 -23.14 -12.73 11.47
CA LEU A 67 -23.05 -12.49 12.91
C LEU A 67 -23.30 -11.02 13.25
N PHE A 68 -22.77 -10.10 12.46
CA PHE A 68 -22.99 -8.67 12.63
C PHE A 68 -24.48 -8.32 12.42
N LYS A 69 -25.07 -8.74 11.29
CA LYS A 69 -26.50 -8.53 10.98
C LYS A 69 -27.41 -9.07 12.09
N CYS A 70 -27.08 -10.22 12.66
CA CYS A 70 -27.88 -10.84 13.73
C CYS A 70 -27.56 -10.30 15.14
N GLY A 71 -26.46 -9.56 15.32
CA GLY A 71 -26.05 -9.02 16.61
C GLY A 71 -26.95 -7.88 17.09
N LYS A 72 -27.04 -7.70 18.41
CA LYS A 72 -27.89 -6.69 19.04
C LYS A 72 -27.13 -5.38 19.23
N ALA A 73 -27.74 -4.24 18.87
CA ALA A 73 -27.20 -2.92 19.21
C ALA A 73 -27.31 -2.69 20.72
N VAL A 74 -26.19 -2.37 21.36
CA VAL A 74 -26.14 -2.02 22.78
C VAL A 74 -25.08 -0.95 23.01
N PRO A 75 -25.27 -0.03 23.96
CA PRO A 75 -24.25 0.92 24.32
C PRO A 75 -23.08 0.22 25.01
N LEU A 76 -21.87 0.74 24.80
CA LEU A 76 -20.66 0.31 25.48
C LEU A 76 -20.26 1.33 26.54
N ASP A 77 -19.72 0.85 27.65
CA ASP A 77 -19.29 1.70 28.76
C ASP A 77 -18.00 1.15 29.38
N GLY A 78 -17.01 2.02 29.56
CA GLY A 78 -15.68 1.67 30.05
C GLY A 78 -14.76 0.98 29.04
N PRO A 79 -13.62 0.45 29.50
CA PRO A 79 -12.58 -0.09 28.62
C PRO A 79 -12.94 -1.47 28.07
N MET A 80 -12.52 -1.74 26.84
CA MET A 80 -12.70 -3.00 26.12
C MET A 80 -11.37 -3.47 25.54
N ILE A 81 -11.09 -4.77 25.63
CA ILE A 81 -9.95 -5.41 24.95
C ILE A 81 -10.28 -5.52 23.46
N GLY A 82 -9.43 -4.97 22.61
CA GLY A 82 -9.59 -4.98 21.16
C GLY A 82 -8.81 -6.10 20.50
N ILE A 83 -9.42 -6.73 19.51
CA ILE A 83 -8.76 -7.71 18.63
C ILE A 83 -9.02 -7.33 17.19
N PRO A 84 -7.99 -6.99 16.39
CA PRO A 84 -8.16 -6.83 14.96
C PRO A 84 -8.46 -8.19 14.34
N VAL A 85 -9.60 -8.34 13.65
CA VAL A 85 -9.96 -9.61 13.00
C VAL A 85 -9.52 -9.61 11.54
N SER A 86 -9.81 -8.51 10.82
CA SER A 86 -9.43 -8.37 9.42
C SER A 86 -9.55 -6.92 8.95
N ILE A 87 -8.72 -6.55 7.98
CA ILE A 87 -8.85 -5.34 7.16
C ILE A 87 -9.05 -5.78 5.72
N ARG A 88 -9.80 -5.00 4.93
CA ARG A 88 -10.11 -5.25 3.52
C ARG A 88 -9.91 -3.99 2.69
N ASP A 89 -9.66 -4.19 1.40
CA ASP A 89 -9.57 -3.09 0.45
C ASP A 89 -10.96 -2.47 0.21
N SER A 90 -11.01 -1.15 0.03
CA SER A 90 -12.23 -0.51 -0.50
C SER A 90 -12.42 -0.90 -1.95
N ASP A 91 -13.66 -1.20 -2.33
CA ASP A 91 -14.01 -1.56 -3.69
C ASP A 91 -14.52 -0.35 -4.47
N TYR A 92 -13.58 0.41 -5.04
CA TYR A 92 -13.87 1.59 -5.86
C TYR A 92 -14.56 1.25 -7.20
N PHE A 93 -14.62 -0.02 -7.59
CA PHE A 93 -15.21 -0.48 -8.85
C PHE A 93 -16.42 -1.40 -8.63
N LYS A 94 -17.00 -1.40 -7.42
CA LYS A 94 -18.13 -2.25 -7.04
C LYS A 94 -19.31 -2.14 -8.02
N ASP A 95 -19.71 -0.92 -8.38
CA ASP A 95 -20.81 -0.68 -9.34
C ASP A 95 -20.57 -1.33 -10.71
N ILE A 96 -19.31 -1.45 -11.14
CA ILE A 96 -18.94 -2.12 -12.40
C ILE A 96 -19.00 -3.63 -12.22
N ALA A 97 -18.50 -4.16 -11.10
CA ALA A 97 -18.56 -5.57 -10.77
C ALA A 97 -20.01 -6.08 -10.72
N GLU A 98 -20.90 -5.36 -10.04
CA GLU A 98 -22.32 -5.71 -9.92
C GLU A 98 -23.02 -5.78 -11.28
N LYS A 99 -22.70 -4.86 -12.20
CA LYS A 99 -23.22 -4.88 -13.58
C LYS A 99 -22.74 -6.10 -14.39
N LEU A 100 -21.61 -6.67 -14.01
CA LEU A 100 -21.05 -7.88 -14.60
C LEU A 100 -21.50 -9.16 -13.88
N GLY A 101 -22.38 -9.05 -12.87
CA GLY A 101 -22.87 -10.16 -12.08
C GLY A 101 -21.94 -10.61 -10.95
N GLU A 102 -20.91 -9.84 -10.65
CA GLU A 102 -19.92 -10.12 -9.61
C GLU A 102 -20.22 -9.31 -8.33
N GLN A 103 -19.97 -9.90 -7.15
CA GLN A 103 -20.21 -9.22 -5.87
C GLN A 103 -19.09 -8.24 -5.46
N ARG A 104 -17.91 -8.37 -6.06
CA ARG A 104 -16.71 -7.59 -5.75
C ARG A 104 -15.85 -7.45 -7.01
N SER A 105 -15.20 -6.31 -7.19
CA SER A 105 -14.29 -6.12 -8.32
C SER A 105 -13.05 -6.98 -8.21
N LEU A 106 -12.47 -7.35 -9.36
CA LEU A 106 -11.22 -8.10 -9.42
C LEU A 106 -10.11 -7.40 -8.63
N LEU A 107 -10.03 -6.07 -8.72
CA LEU A 107 -9.02 -5.27 -8.00
C LEU A 107 -9.21 -5.32 -6.48
N ALA A 108 -10.43 -5.16 -5.98
CA ALA A 108 -10.70 -5.25 -4.55
C ALA A 108 -10.61 -6.69 -4.01
N SER A 109 -10.77 -7.70 -4.87
CA SER A 109 -10.53 -9.10 -4.52
C SER A 109 -9.04 -9.41 -4.27
N ILE A 110 -8.13 -8.51 -4.64
CA ILE A 110 -6.68 -8.63 -4.41
C ILE A 110 -6.35 -8.51 -2.91
N GLU A 111 -7.17 -7.81 -2.12
CA GLU A 111 -7.01 -7.65 -0.66
C GLU A 111 -5.56 -7.33 -0.26
N TRP A 112 -4.95 -6.35 -0.95
CA TRP A 112 -3.54 -6.01 -0.78
C TRP A 112 -3.28 -5.35 0.58
N MET A 113 -4.20 -4.50 1.07
CA MET A 113 -4.08 -3.91 2.41
C MET A 113 -4.20 -4.98 3.49
N ALA A 114 -5.10 -5.94 3.30
CA ALA A 114 -5.25 -7.10 4.19
C ALA A 114 -3.94 -7.89 4.26
N THR A 115 -3.38 -8.21 3.09
CA THR A 115 -2.14 -8.97 2.96
C THR A 115 -0.96 -8.26 3.62
N ALA A 116 -0.84 -6.94 3.40
CA ALA A 116 0.19 -6.10 4.00
C ALA A 116 0.01 -5.98 5.52
N TRP A 117 -1.21 -5.76 5.99
CA TRP A 117 -1.55 -5.71 7.42
C TRP A 117 -1.22 -7.03 8.12
N ASN A 118 -1.56 -8.16 7.50
CA ASN A 118 -1.25 -9.49 8.03
C ASN A 118 0.25 -9.73 8.15
N ALA A 119 1.01 -9.34 7.13
CA ALA A 119 2.47 -9.48 7.14
C ALA A 119 3.18 -8.58 8.16
N THR A 120 2.52 -7.50 8.62
CA THR A 120 3.16 -6.46 9.42
C THR A 120 2.62 -6.32 10.84
N PHE A 121 1.32 -6.46 11.08
CA PHE A 121 0.69 -6.04 12.33
C PHE A 121 -0.37 -7.00 12.91
N ALA A 122 -0.96 -7.92 12.13
CA ALA A 122 -2.12 -8.72 12.58
C ALA A 122 -1.94 -9.44 13.92
N ASP A 123 -0.75 -9.96 14.22
CA ASP A 123 -0.48 -10.71 15.46
C ASP A 123 0.39 -9.93 16.47
N THR A 124 0.65 -8.65 16.20
CA THR A 124 1.57 -7.84 17.03
C THR A 124 0.91 -7.27 18.29
N GLY A 125 -0.42 -7.20 18.33
CA GLY A 125 -1.16 -6.50 19.39
C GLY A 125 -0.91 -5.00 19.39
N LEU A 126 -0.57 -4.38 18.25
CA LEU A 126 -0.34 -2.93 18.17
C LEU A 126 -1.55 -2.12 18.66
N TRP A 127 -2.77 -2.52 18.26
CA TRP A 127 -4.02 -1.98 18.77
C TRP A 127 -4.62 -2.94 19.80
N MET A 128 -4.92 -2.43 21.00
CA MET A 128 -5.34 -3.23 22.16
C MET A 128 -6.76 -2.92 22.63
N GLY A 129 -7.53 -2.15 21.86
CA GLY A 129 -8.93 -1.85 22.16
C GLY A 129 -9.24 -0.38 22.31
N LYS A 130 -10.32 -0.10 23.05
CA LYS A 130 -10.90 1.24 23.20
C LYS A 130 -11.50 1.39 24.60
N THR A 131 -11.70 2.62 25.05
CA THR A 131 -12.59 2.92 26.18
C THR A 131 -13.72 3.86 25.76
N TYR A 132 -14.80 3.83 26.54
CA TYR A 132 -16.01 4.61 26.37
C TYR A 132 -16.29 5.33 27.69
N GLU A 133 -16.06 6.64 27.73
CA GLU A 133 -16.23 7.46 28.92
C GLU A 133 -17.45 8.38 28.78
N PRO A 134 -18.13 8.72 29.89
CA PRO A 134 -19.22 9.70 29.85
C PRO A 134 -18.76 11.06 29.32
N VAL A 135 -19.66 11.72 28.60
CA VAL A 135 -19.46 13.04 28.00
C VAL A 135 -20.71 13.88 28.18
N SER A 136 -20.54 15.18 28.47
CA SER A 136 -21.68 16.08 28.65
C SER A 136 -22.28 16.51 27.30
N LYS A 137 -23.55 16.92 27.33
CA LYS A 137 -24.25 17.44 26.14
C LYS A 137 -23.54 18.64 25.54
N ASP A 138 -23.03 19.54 26.39
CA ASP A 138 -22.35 20.76 25.95
C ASP A 138 -21.04 20.45 25.20
N ILE A 139 -20.28 19.45 25.67
CA ILE A 139 -19.08 18.98 24.99
C ILE A 139 -19.45 18.35 23.64
N VAL A 140 -20.45 17.47 23.60
CA VAL A 140 -20.94 16.88 22.35
C VAL A 140 -21.39 17.95 21.37
N ALA A 141 -22.20 18.91 21.81
CA ALA A 141 -22.68 20.03 21.01
C ALA A 141 -21.55 20.90 20.47
N SER A 142 -20.50 21.12 21.27
CA SER A 142 -19.30 21.78 20.77
C SER A 142 -18.65 20.95 19.67
N ILE A 143 -18.38 19.66 19.91
CA ILE A 143 -17.68 18.76 19.00
C ILE A 143 -18.39 18.63 17.65
N CYS A 144 -19.73 18.53 17.66
CA CYS A 144 -20.53 18.36 16.45
C CYS A 144 -21.06 19.68 15.86
N HIS A 145 -20.47 20.83 16.19
CA HIS A 145 -20.87 22.15 15.68
C HIS A 145 -22.37 22.47 15.82
N GLN A 146 -22.98 22.09 16.94
CA GLN A 146 -24.42 22.25 17.18
C GLN A 146 -25.30 21.53 16.13
N ASP A 147 -24.81 20.45 15.51
CA ASP A 147 -25.59 19.65 14.58
C ASP A 147 -26.88 19.14 15.24
N GLU A 148 -28.02 19.72 14.84
CA GLU A 148 -29.32 19.46 15.47
C GLU A 148 -29.74 17.99 15.34
N GLU A 149 -29.48 17.36 14.18
CA GLU A 149 -29.84 15.98 13.94
C GLU A 149 -29.07 15.05 14.87
N PHE A 150 -27.76 15.24 15.00
CA PHE A 150 -26.94 14.47 15.95
C PHE A 150 -27.32 14.74 17.41
N LEU A 151 -27.60 16.00 17.77
CA LEU A 151 -27.95 16.39 19.13
C LEU A 151 -29.32 15.87 19.59
N THR A 152 -30.24 15.59 18.67
CA THR A 152 -31.51 14.92 19.01
C THR A 152 -31.30 13.49 19.49
N LEU A 153 -30.19 12.86 19.08
CA LEU A 153 -29.83 11.49 19.50
C LEU A 153 -29.04 11.47 20.82
N TYR A 154 -28.59 12.62 21.34
CA TYR A 154 -27.81 12.67 22.57
C TYR A 154 -28.59 12.07 23.75
N ASN A 155 -27.92 11.19 24.49
CA ASN A 155 -28.44 10.59 25.70
C ASN A 155 -27.28 10.39 26.69
N GLU A 156 -27.38 10.98 27.88
CA GLU A 156 -26.30 10.94 28.88
C GLU A 156 -25.92 9.51 29.31
N GLN A 157 -26.87 8.57 29.28
CA GLN A 157 -26.66 7.19 29.66
C GLN A 157 -26.00 6.35 28.56
N THR A 158 -26.10 6.73 27.29
CA THR A 158 -25.60 5.92 26.16
C THR A 158 -24.60 6.62 25.24
N THR A 159 -24.58 7.94 25.21
CA THR A 159 -23.60 8.73 24.47
C THR A 159 -22.28 8.74 25.23
N ARG A 160 -21.19 8.40 24.54
CA ARG A 160 -19.85 8.30 25.12
C ARG A 160 -18.84 9.01 24.23
N ILE A 161 -17.75 9.47 24.85
CA ILE A 161 -16.53 9.85 24.14
C ILE A 161 -15.47 8.80 24.44
N GLY A 162 -14.72 8.38 23.43
CA GLY A 162 -13.79 7.27 23.58
C GLY A 162 -12.45 7.50 22.94
N ARG A 163 -11.50 6.63 23.28
CA ARG A 163 -10.12 6.62 22.79
C ARG A 163 -9.66 5.20 22.51
N ASN A 164 -8.72 5.04 21.59
CA ASN A 164 -8.07 3.78 21.26
C ASN A 164 -6.85 3.53 22.16
N PHE A 165 -6.54 2.25 22.38
CA PHE A 165 -5.38 1.75 23.14
C PHE A 165 -4.32 1.17 22.20
N PHE A 166 -3.06 1.51 22.44
CA PHE A 166 -1.92 1.06 21.62
C PHE A 166 -0.77 0.54 22.48
N ARG A 167 -0.08 -0.48 21.98
CA ARG A 167 1.01 -1.21 22.64
C ARG A 167 2.21 -1.33 21.71
N GLU A 168 3.41 -1.34 22.27
CA GLU A 168 4.62 -1.66 21.52
C GLU A 168 4.70 -3.16 21.19
N PRO A 169 4.96 -3.54 19.93
CA PRO A 169 5.15 -4.94 19.55
C PRO A 169 6.29 -5.62 20.35
N PRO A 170 6.22 -6.93 20.65
CA PRO A 170 7.17 -7.62 21.53
C PRO A 170 8.59 -7.75 21.02
N ASN A 171 8.75 -7.83 19.70
CA ASN A 171 10.04 -7.91 19.02
C ASN A 171 9.88 -7.24 17.65
N PRO A 172 9.80 -5.91 17.61
CA PRO A 172 9.51 -5.22 16.38
C PRO A 172 10.67 -5.43 15.40
N ASN A 173 10.37 -5.90 14.19
CA ASN A 173 11.32 -5.78 13.08
C ASN A 173 11.55 -4.28 12.77
N THR A 174 12.55 -3.96 11.96
CA THR A 174 12.92 -2.57 11.66
C THR A 174 11.74 -1.68 11.22
N LEU A 175 10.75 -2.23 10.51
CA LEU A 175 9.52 -1.51 10.11
C LEU A 175 8.56 -1.32 11.29
N GLN A 176 8.35 -2.36 12.09
CA GLN A 176 7.49 -2.31 13.28
C GLN A 176 8.06 -1.38 14.37
N SER A 177 9.39 -1.25 14.47
CA SER A 177 10.07 -0.45 15.51
C SER A 177 9.79 1.04 15.37
N ILE A 178 9.44 1.45 14.15
CA ILE A 178 9.15 2.85 13.79
C ILE A 178 7.64 3.12 13.85
N GLY A 179 6.81 2.07 13.83
CA GLY A 179 5.35 2.17 13.78
C GLY A 179 4.73 2.97 14.92
N LEU A 180 4.96 2.59 16.18
CA LEU A 180 4.32 3.28 17.32
C LEU A 180 4.85 4.71 17.55
N PRO A 181 6.15 5.02 17.49
CA PRO A 181 6.64 6.40 17.59
C PRO A 181 6.01 7.33 16.55
N ALA A 182 5.88 6.83 15.32
CA ALA A 182 5.28 7.58 14.24
C ALA A 182 3.77 7.75 14.38
N LEU A 183 3.04 6.70 14.78
CA LEU A 183 1.61 6.79 15.11
C LEU A 183 1.39 7.72 16.31
N THR A 184 2.30 7.73 17.28
CA THR A 184 2.22 8.59 18.47
C THR A 184 2.16 10.05 18.08
N GLU A 185 3.01 10.46 17.16
CA GLU A 185 3.06 11.85 16.71
C GLU A 185 1.92 12.16 15.71
N LEU A 186 1.66 11.27 14.74
CA LEU A 186 0.61 11.45 13.74
C LEU A 186 -0.80 11.50 14.35
N TRP A 187 -1.09 10.64 15.31
CA TRP A 187 -2.41 10.51 15.95
C TRP A 187 -2.47 11.15 17.33
N HIS A 188 -1.45 11.96 17.66
CA HIS A 188 -1.32 12.66 18.93
C HIS A 188 -1.53 11.75 20.15
N LEU A 189 -1.01 10.52 20.10
CA LEU A 189 -1.19 9.55 21.17
C LEU A 189 -0.53 10.07 22.45
N LYS A 190 -1.27 9.96 23.55
CA LYS A 190 -0.84 10.30 24.90
C LYS A 190 -0.42 9.04 25.65
N ASP A 191 0.41 9.23 26.66
CA ASP A 191 0.68 8.16 27.61
C ASP A 191 -0.60 7.70 28.30
N ARG A 192 -0.59 6.44 28.72
CA ARG A 192 -1.64 5.87 29.54
C ARG A 192 -1.92 6.75 30.77
N PRO A 193 -3.18 7.18 31.01
CA PRO A 193 -3.56 7.86 32.25
C PRO A 193 -3.32 6.93 33.45
N LYS A 194 -2.83 7.52 34.53
CA LYS A 194 -2.51 6.88 35.80
C LYS A 194 -3.44 7.33 36.93
N SER A 195 -4.13 8.46 36.78
CA SER A 195 -5.11 8.95 37.75
C SER A 195 -6.29 9.66 37.09
N GLU A 196 -7.34 9.93 37.87
CA GLU A 196 -8.53 10.68 37.45
C GLU A 196 -8.23 12.15 37.11
N THR A 197 -7.11 12.68 37.60
CA THR A 197 -6.71 14.08 37.35
C THR A 197 -5.93 14.25 36.05
N ASP A 198 -5.56 13.15 35.39
CA ASP A 198 -4.85 13.21 34.12
C ASP A 198 -5.80 13.69 33.02
N TYR A 199 -5.56 14.91 32.51
CA TYR A 199 -6.32 15.42 31.37
C TYR A 199 -5.77 14.85 30.07
N VAL A 200 -6.49 13.90 29.48
CA VAL A 200 -6.12 13.26 28.20
C VAL A 200 -7.05 13.68 27.06
N PHE A 201 -8.34 13.87 27.34
CA PHE A 201 -9.38 14.26 26.37
C PHE A 201 -10.64 14.72 27.11
N ASP A 202 -11.68 15.16 26.39
CA ASP A 202 -12.92 15.73 26.97
C ASP A 202 -13.84 14.72 27.69
N GLY A 203 -13.35 13.51 27.96
CA GLY A 203 -14.06 12.47 28.70
C GLY A 203 -13.82 12.54 30.21
N LYS A 204 -14.77 12.01 31.00
CA LYS A 204 -14.62 11.87 32.45
C LYS A 204 -14.01 10.51 32.81
N PHE A 205 -12.78 10.50 33.29
CA PHE A 205 -12.17 9.28 33.84
C PHE A 205 -12.88 8.84 35.12
N ILE A 206 -13.40 7.62 35.10
CA ILE A 206 -14.04 7.00 36.25
C ILE A 206 -13.07 5.99 36.89
N PRO A 207 -12.89 5.97 38.22
CA PRO A 207 -11.95 5.06 38.89
C PRO A 207 -12.21 3.59 38.55
N GLN A 208 -13.48 3.18 38.46
CA GLN A 208 -13.85 1.82 38.04
C GLN A 208 -13.34 1.46 36.64
N ASN A 209 -13.29 2.42 35.71
CA ASN A 209 -12.76 2.21 34.35
C ASN A 209 -11.23 2.12 34.36
N ILE A 210 -10.55 3.00 35.11
CA ILE A 210 -9.08 2.96 35.28
C ILE A 210 -8.63 1.60 35.84
N GLU A 211 -9.36 1.05 36.83
CA GLU A 211 -9.07 -0.26 37.38
C GLU A 211 -9.25 -1.37 36.35
N LYS A 212 -10.33 -1.35 35.56
CA LYS A 212 -10.55 -2.34 34.48
C LYS A 212 -9.50 -2.25 33.38
N GLU A 213 -8.97 -1.06 33.08
CA GLU A 213 -7.90 -0.87 32.10
C GLU A 213 -6.63 -1.63 32.47
N LYS A 214 -6.39 -1.97 33.74
CA LYS A 214 -5.19 -2.71 34.17
C LYS A 214 -5.05 -4.08 33.49
N ALA A 215 -6.16 -4.70 33.11
CA ALA A 215 -6.18 -5.95 32.37
C ALA A 215 -5.78 -5.81 30.88
N ILE A 216 -5.61 -4.59 30.38
CA ILE A 216 -5.27 -4.28 28.98
C ILE A 216 -3.81 -3.82 28.90
N PRO A 217 -2.92 -4.58 28.24
CA PRO A 217 -1.49 -4.25 28.16
C PRO A 217 -1.22 -3.18 27.10
N TYR A 218 -1.62 -1.94 27.35
CA TYR A 218 -1.35 -0.79 26.48
C TYR A 218 -0.48 0.26 27.18
N THR A 219 0.25 1.04 26.38
CA THR A 219 1.16 2.11 26.83
C THR A 219 0.73 3.49 26.34
N LYS A 220 0.13 3.57 25.15
CA LYS A 220 -0.30 4.82 24.51
C LYS A 220 -1.80 4.80 24.21
N SER A 221 -2.44 5.96 24.14
CA SER A 221 -3.84 6.08 23.76
C SER A 221 -4.14 7.36 22.99
N GLY A 222 -5.13 7.33 22.10
CA GLY A 222 -5.52 8.48 21.29
C GLY A 222 -6.56 8.09 20.25
N GLY A 223 -6.67 8.82 19.14
CA GLY A 223 -7.70 8.57 18.14
C GLY A 223 -9.11 8.66 18.75
N ILE A 224 -9.51 9.88 19.10
CA ILE A 224 -10.73 10.15 19.85
C ILE A 224 -11.95 10.01 18.94
N PHE A 225 -13.05 9.48 19.48
CA PHE A 225 -14.33 9.32 18.79
C PHE A 225 -15.50 9.69 19.69
N ILE A 226 -16.64 10.07 19.07
CA ILE A 226 -17.94 10.14 19.75
C ILE A 226 -18.73 8.90 19.40
N ALA A 227 -19.29 8.25 20.41
CA ALA A 227 -20.10 7.06 20.26
C ALA A 227 -21.55 7.28 20.67
N ASN A 228 -22.49 6.77 19.87
CA ASN A 228 -23.90 6.81 20.20
C ASN A 228 -24.67 5.64 19.56
N LEU A 229 -25.85 5.34 20.10
CA LEU A 229 -26.79 4.44 19.42
C LEU A 229 -27.35 5.13 18.17
N GLY A 230 -27.43 4.38 17.08
CA GLY A 230 -27.94 4.88 15.81
C GLY A 230 -28.23 3.76 14.82
N HIS A 231 -28.34 4.12 13.54
CA HIS A 231 -28.49 3.18 12.45
C HIS A 231 -27.20 3.13 11.61
N SER A 232 -26.96 1.97 11.00
CA SER A 232 -25.77 1.77 10.19
C SER A 232 -25.72 2.72 9.00
N CYS A 233 -24.55 3.31 8.73
CA CYS A 233 -24.30 4.16 7.57
C CYS A 233 -23.92 3.37 6.31
N VAL A 234 -23.75 2.04 6.43
CA VAL A 234 -23.49 1.13 5.32
C VAL A 234 -24.82 0.75 4.65
N PRO A 235 -25.04 1.06 3.36
CA PRO A 235 -26.33 0.82 2.69
C PRO A 235 -26.84 -0.62 2.81
N GLU A 236 -25.94 -1.61 2.73
CA GLU A 236 -26.25 -3.04 2.79
C GLU A 236 -26.77 -3.49 4.16
N MET A 237 -26.61 -2.65 5.20
CA MET A 237 -27.13 -2.92 6.53
C MET A 237 -28.61 -2.52 6.69
N ASN A 238 -29.22 -1.91 5.67
CA ASN A 238 -30.65 -1.57 5.61
C ASN A 238 -31.20 -0.82 6.85
N ASN A 239 -30.46 0.18 7.36
CA ASN A 239 -30.79 0.88 8.62
C ASN A 239 -30.79 -0.03 9.86
N LYS A 240 -29.96 -1.07 9.90
CA LYS A 240 -29.74 -1.86 11.10
C LYS A 240 -29.32 -0.96 12.27
N ALA A 241 -29.93 -1.16 13.44
CA ALA A 241 -29.49 -0.52 14.67
C ALA A 241 -28.07 -0.98 15.07
N VAL A 242 -27.21 -0.03 15.44
CA VAL A 242 -25.81 -0.25 15.82
C VAL A 242 -25.39 0.75 16.91
N TYR A 243 -24.28 0.46 17.58
CA TYR A 243 -23.55 1.48 18.34
C TYR A 243 -22.44 2.04 17.46
N GLN A 244 -22.59 3.28 17.02
CA GLN A 244 -21.70 3.91 16.05
C GLN A 244 -20.63 4.73 16.77
N LEU A 245 -19.37 4.61 16.34
CA LEU A 245 -18.24 5.40 16.80
C LEU A 245 -17.78 6.28 15.63
N ASN A 246 -17.95 7.59 15.78
CA ASN A 246 -17.63 8.55 14.74
C ASN A 246 -16.37 9.34 15.10
N TYR A 247 -15.32 9.16 14.31
CA TYR A 247 -14.04 9.86 14.44
C TYR A 247 -13.99 11.16 13.64
N ARG A 248 -14.92 11.36 12.72
CA ARG A 248 -14.77 12.31 11.61
C ARG A 248 -15.02 13.76 11.99
N TRP A 249 -15.54 14.02 13.19
CA TRP A 249 -15.73 15.37 13.70
C TRP A 249 -14.37 16.05 13.88
N ASP A 250 -14.15 17.15 13.17
CA ASP A 250 -12.91 17.92 13.14
C ASP A 250 -12.45 18.38 14.54
N LYS A 251 -13.35 18.72 15.45
CA LYS A 251 -13.02 19.10 16.84
C LYS A 251 -12.45 17.94 17.68
N LEU A 252 -12.57 16.70 17.22
CA LEU A 252 -11.85 15.56 17.79
C LEU A 252 -10.38 15.51 17.35
N LYS A 253 -9.98 16.42 16.45
CA LYS A 253 -8.68 16.48 15.79
C LYS A 253 -8.28 15.13 15.15
N PRO A 254 -9.16 14.51 14.34
CA PRO A 254 -8.84 13.23 13.72
C PRO A 254 -7.73 13.40 12.68
N ALA A 255 -6.72 12.56 12.78
CA ALA A 255 -5.70 12.43 11.76
C ALA A 255 -6.07 11.33 10.76
N PHE A 256 -5.66 11.48 9.50
CA PHE A 256 -5.85 10.44 8.50
C PHE A 256 -5.28 9.07 8.97
N PRO A 257 -5.99 7.94 8.78
CA PRO A 257 -7.26 7.79 8.05
C PRO A 257 -8.53 7.97 8.91
N MET A 258 -8.43 8.35 10.19
CA MET A 258 -9.59 8.48 11.08
C MET A 258 -10.59 9.56 10.62
N THR A 259 -10.16 10.54 9.83
CA THR A 259 -11.03 11.51 9.15
C THR A 259 -12.07 10.87 8.23
N LYS A 260 -11.84 9.62 7.81
CA LYS A 260 -12.74 8.82 6.97
C LYS A 260 -13.43 7.69 7.74
N LEU A 261 -13.10 7.50 9.00
CA LEU A 261 -13.44 6.31 9.76
C LEU A 261 -14.74 6.48 10.55
N ILE A 262 -15.62 5.51 10.42
CA ILE A 262 -16.69 5.22 11.37
C ILE A 262 -16.55 3.76 11.76
N ASP A 263 -16.64 3.45 13.04
CA ASP A 263 -16.83 2.06 13.46
C ASP A 263 -18.30 1.84 13.84
N GLU A 264 -18.80 0.64 13.62
CA GLU A 264 -20.13 0.25 14.09
C GLU A 264 -20.07 -1.07 14.82
N VAL A 265 -20.81 -1.18 15.92
CA VAL A 265 -20.66 -2.29 16.86
C VAL A 265 -22.00 -2.88 17.25
N VAL A 266 -22.01 -4.20 17.37
CA VAL A 266 -23.11 -5.00 17.93
C VAL A 266 -22.59 -6.01 18.94
N GLN A 267 -23.44 -6.39 19.89
CA GLN A 267 -23.15 -7.49 20.80
C GLN A 267 -23.61 -8.82 20.21
N ILE A 268 -22.75 -9.83 20.30
CA ILE A 268 -23.01 -11.18 19.77
C ILE A 268 -22.99 -12.26 20.86
N ALA A 269 -22.34 -12.00 21.99
CA ALA A 269 -22.39 -12.86 23.18
C ALA A 269 -22.09 -12.04 24.46
N ASP A 270 -22.17 -12.70 25.62
CA ASP A 270 -21.78 -12.10 26.90
C ASP A 270 -20.34 -11.59 26.86
N GLY A 271 -20.17 -10.28 27.06
CA GLY A 271 -18.87 -9.63 27.00
C GLY A 271 -18.15 -9.68 25.64
N ILE A 272 -18.84 -10.03 24.55
CA ILE A 272 -18.24 -10.08 23.20
C ILE A 272 -19.05 -9.25 22.22
N TYR A 273 -18.35 -8.29 21.61
CA TYR A 273 -18.90 -7.34 20.66
C TYR A 273 -18.14 -7.43 19.34
N LEU A 274 -18.90 -7.46 18.25
CA LEU A 274 -18.38 -7.48 16.89
C LEU A 274 -18.52 -6.10 16.29
N GLY A 275 -17.39 -5.53 15.89
CA GLY A 275 -17.30 -4.26 15.21
C GLY A 275 -17.02 -4.44 13.72
N GLN A 276 -17.55 -3.53 12.90
CA GLN A 276 -17.13 -3.35 11.51
C GLN A 276 -16.41 -2.00 11.36
N LEU A 277 -15.36 -2.01 10.55
CA LEU A 277 -14.49 -0.88 10.24
C LEU A 277 -14.99 -0.24 8.93
N ILE A 278 -15.51 0.98 8.95
CA ILE A 278 -16.15 1.61 7.78
C ILE A 278 -15.36 2.83 7.33
N PHE A 279 -14.91 2.83 6.08
CA PHE A 279 -14.28 4.01 5.48
C PHE A 279 -15.21 4.71 4.47
N ALA A 280 -15.19 6.04 4.51
CA ALA A 280 -15.73 6.87 3.46
C ALA A 280 -14.86 6.78 2.20
N THR A 281 -15.46 6.41 1.06
CA THR A 281 -14.76 6.36 -0.25
C THR A 281 -14.90 7.65 -1.06
N LYS A 282 -15.77 8.58 -0.62
CA LYS A 282 -16.01 9.91 -1.22
C LYS A 282 -15.82 11.02 -0.18
N HIS A 283 -15.61 12.26 -0.63
CA HIS A 283 -15.48 13.48 0.20
C HIS A 283 -14.42 13.39 1.31
N PHE A 284 -13.16 13.66 0.97
CA PHE A 284 -12.00 13.45 1.85
C PHE A 284 -11.61 14.71 2.65
N ASN A 285 -11.19 14.48 3.90
CA ASN A 285 -10.52 15.44 4.78
C ASN A 285 -9.20 14.79 5.26
N LEU A 286 -8.12 15.56 5.31
CA LEU A 286 -6.80 15.14 5.78
C LEU A 286 -6.53 15.53 7.25
N GLY A 287 -7.40 16.33 7.87
CA GLY A 287 -7.31 16.77 9.26
C GLY A 287 -7.30 18.29 9.41
N SER A 288 -7.20 18.75 10.66
CA SER A 288 -7.13 20.19 11.03
C SER A 288 -5.79 20.50 11.69
N PHE A 289 -5.23 21.68 11.38
CA PHE A 289 -3.93 22.13 11.91
C PHE A 289 -4.04 23.48 12.64
N ASP A 290 -3.24 23.64 13.69
CA ASP A 290 -3.13 24.89 14.45
C ASP A 290 -1.90 25.67 13.93
N LEU A 291 -2.08 26.87 13.37
CA LEU A 291 -0.96 27.71 12.90
C LEU A 291 -0.57 28.74 13.98
N PRO A 292 0.54 28.55 14.73
CA PRO A 292 0.84 29.37 15.92
C PRO A 292 1.28 30.81 15.61
N PHE A 293 1.43 31.19 14.34
CA PHE A 293 1.98 32.49 13.89
C PHE A 293 0.95 33.43 13.23
N ILE A 294 -0.34 33.04 13.14
CA ILE A 294 -1.43 33.92 12.67
C ILE A 294 -2.37 34.19 13.86
N PRO A 295 -2.37 35.39 14.45
CA PRO A 295 -3.28 35.72 15.54
C PRO A 295 -4.73 35.75 15.01
N GLY A 296 -5.53 34.73 15.34
CA GLY A 296 -6.97 34.72 15.12
C GLY A 296 -7.55 33.48 14.43
N ASP A 297 -6.75 32.69 13.70
CA ASP A 297 -7.22 31.51 12.96
C ASP A 297 -6.58 30.22 13.50
N GLN A 298 -7.30 29.55 14.40
CA GLN A 298 -7.00 28.18 14.87
C GLN A 298 -7.90 27.18 14.10
N ASN A 299 -7.41 25.98 13.78
CA ASN A 299 -8.11 24.90 13.02
C ASN A 299 -8.34 25.12 11.51
N ILE A 300 -7.30 25.24 10.69
CA ILE A 300 -7.46 25.14 9.23
C ILE A 300 -7.66 23.67 8.84
N SER A 301 -8.84 23.32 8.31
CA SER A 301 -9.18 21.98 7.82
C SER A 301 -8.70 21.78 6.37
N LEU A 302 -7.93 20.70 6.10
CA LEU A 302 -7.46 20.36 4.75
C LEU A 302 -8.37 19.33 4.07
N GLY A 303 -9.24 19.80 3.17
CA GLY A 303 -10.23 18.98 2.46
C GLY A 303 -11.64 19.39 2.84
N GLU A 304 -12.64 18.57 2.51
CA GLU A 304 -14.03 18.87 2.82
C GLU A 304 -14.35 18.49 4.27
N PRO A 305 -14.72 19.44 5.14
CA PRO A 305 -15.11 19.14 6.52
C PRO A 305 -16.25 18.14 6.57
N TYR A 306 -16.23 17.26 7.57
CA TYR A 306 -17.32 16.33 7.79
C TYR A 306 -18.60 17.10 8.12
N ALA A 307 -19.59 16.99 7.24
CA ALA A 307 -20.86 17.70 7.34
C ALA A 307 -22.01 16.74 6.97
N PRO A 308 -22.38 15.81 7.87
CA PRO A 308 -23.36 14.77 7.57
C PRO A 308 -24.75 15.33 7.26
N SER A 309 -25.13 16.42 7.92
CA SER A 309 -26.46 17.04 7.80
C SER A 309 -26.54 18.11 6.71
N LYS A 310 -25.44 18.34 5.97
CA LYS A 310 -25.43 19.34 4.88
C LYS A 310 -26.27 18.84 3.71
N LYS A 311 -27.31 19.60 3.37
CA LYS A 311 -28.20 19.30 2.23
C LYS A 311 -27.45 19.45 0.92
N THR A 312 -27.68 18.50 0.01
CA THR A 312 -27.10 18.50 -1.33
C THR A 312 -27.48 19.76 -2.11
N SER A 313 -26.48 20.42 -2.72
CA SER A 313 -26.69 21.70 -3.42
C SER A 313 -27.68 21.58 -4.59
N PHE A 314 -28.36 22.68 -4.92
CA PHE A 314 -29.30 22.74 -6.04
C PHE A 314 -28.63 22.38 -7.38
N TRP A 315 -27.38 22.81 -7.60
CA TRP A 315 -26.59 22.47 -8.79
C TRP A 315 -26.25 20.98 -8.86
N GLN A 316 -25.92 20.33 -7.73
CA GLN A 316 -25.72 18.88 -7.71
C GLN A 316 -27.00 18.12 -8.07
N LYS A 317 -28.16 18.59 -7.58
CA LYS A 317 -29.47 17.99 -7.90
C LYS A 317 -29.76 18.06 -9.40
N ILE A 318 -29.43 19.17 -10.06
CA ILE A 318 -29.57 19.33 -11.51
C ILE A 318 -28.64 18.38 -12.27
N ILE A 319 -27.35 18.32 -11.90
CA ILE A 319 -26.37 17.44 -12.56
C ILE A 319 -26.79 15.97 -12.45
N ASN A 320 -27.24 15.54 -11.27
CA ASN A 320 -27.69 14.17 -11.04
C ASN A 320 -28.98 13.85 -11.81
N ALA A 321 -29.91 14.80 -11.93
CA ALA A 321 -31.10 14.64 -12.75
C ALA A 321 -30.78 14.45 -14.24
N ILE A 322 -29.80 15.21 -14.77
CA ILE A 322 -29.32 15.06 -16.17
C ILE A 322 -28.68 13.67 -16.38
N LEU A 323 -27.97 13.15 -15.36
CA LEU A 323 -27.32 11.84 -15.41
C LEU A 323 -28.25 10.67 -15.05
N GLY A 324 -29.54 10.91 -14.82
CA GLY A 324 -30.52 9.88 -14.44
C GLY A 324 -30.27 9.24 -13.07
N ARG A 325 -29.59 9.94 -12.16
CA ARG A 325 -29.23 9.44 -10.81
C ARG A 325 -30.18 10.01 -9.75
N THR A 326 -30.66 9.16 -8.85
CA THR A 326 -31.38 9.60 -7.64
C THR A 326 -30.43 10.42 -6.76
N THR A 327 -30.82 11.64 -6.41
CA THR A 327 -29.98 12.51 -5.56
C THR A 327 -30.30 12.23 -4.09
N PRO A 328 -29.34 11.78 -3.27
CA PRO A 328 -29.56 11.66 -1.83
C PRO A 328 -29.82 13.03 -1.21
N ALA A 329 -30.66 13.05 -0.16
CA ALA A 329 -31.04 14.27 0.56
C ALA A 329 -29.85 14.94 1.27
N THR A 330 -28.85 14.14 1.61
CA THR A 330 -27.60 14.49 2.32
C THR A 330 -26.38 14.11 1.48
N VAL A 331 -25.19 14.52 1.94
CA VAL A 331 -23.91 14.22 1.29
C VAL A 331 -23.65 12.71 1.25
N ASP A 332 -23.34 12.17 0.06
CA ASP A 332 -23.00 10.77 -0.14
C ASP A 332 -21.49 10.52 0.06
N TYR A 333 -21.11 10.02 1.23
CA TYR A 333 -19.73 9.67 1.56
C TYR A 333 -19.26 8.33 1.00
N GLY A 334 -20.14 7.54 0.36
CA GLY A 334 -19.79 6.23 -0.21
C GLY A 334 -19.21 5.27 0.82
N TYR A 335 -19.86 5.10 1.97
CA TYR A 335 -19.36 4.25 3.05
C TYR A 335 -19.27 2.78 2.63
N GLN A 336 -18.15 2.14 2.96
CA GLN A 336 -17.93 0.71 2.72
C GLN A 336 -17.37 0.04 3.97
N ASN A 337 -17.79 -1.19 4.23
CA ASN A 337 -17.16 -2.04 5.23
C ASN A 337 -15.79 -2.52 4.71
N ASN A 338 -14.75 -2.17 5.47
CA ASN A 338 -13.35 -2.41 5.20
C ASN A 338 -12.71 -3.35 6.22
N GLY A 339 -13.48 -4.07 7.03
CA GLY A 339 -12.93 -5.01 7.99
C GLY A 339 -13.81 -5.23 9.21
N TYR A 340 -13.32 -6.12 10.07
CA TYR A 340 -13.97 -6.47 11.33
C TYR A 340 -12.95 -6.41 12.46
N PHE A 341 -13.44 -6.06 13.64
CA PHE A 341 -12.68 -6.12 14.88
C PHE A 341 -13.58 -6.63 16.00
N LEU A 342 -12.98 -7.10 17.08
CA LEU A 342 -13.70 -7.49 18.28
C LEU A 342 -13.41 -6.51 19.39
N MET A 343 -14.39 -6.35 20.25
CA MET A 343 -14.21 -5.74 21.56
C MET A 343 -14.75 -6.70 22.59
N MET A 344 -13.96 -6.91 23.64
CA MET A 344 -14.27 -7.89 24.66
C MET A 344 -14.12 -7.29 26.05
N ASP A 345 -15.07 -7.60 26.92
CA ASP A 345 -15.12 -7.06 28.27
C ASP A 345 -13.91 -7.57 29.09
N PRO A 346 -13.10 -6.68 29.69
CA PRO A 346 -11.95 -7.05 30.52
C PRO A 346 -12.27 -7.97 31.69
N ALA A 347 -13.54 -8.05 32.13
CA ALA A 347 -13.97 -9.04 33.11
C ALA A 347 -13.70 -10.49 32.66
N PHE A 348 -13.57 -10.72 31.34
CA PHE A 348 -13.23 -12.02 30.76
C PHE A 348 -11.76 -12.13 30.31
N ALA A 349 -10.86 -11.23 30.74
CA ALA A 349 -9.46 -11.16 30.29
C ALA A 349 -8.73 -12.52 30.30
N LYS A 350 -8.93 -13.35 31.33
CA LYS A 350 -8.32 -14.69 31.41
C LYS A 350 -8.80 -15.64 30.29
N LYS A 351 -10.07 -15.56 29.90
CA LYS A 351 -10.62 -16.34 28.78
C LYS A 351 -10.18 -15.78 27.43
N ILE A 352 -10.06 -14.46 27.33
CA ILE A 352 -9.63 -13.77 26.11
C ILE A 352 -8.18 -14.15 25.79
N TYR A 353 -7.28 -14.13 26.77
CA TYR A 353 -5.86 -14.42 26.62
C TYR A 353 -5.50 -15.91 26.77
N ALA A 354 -6.50 -16.80 26.78
CA ALA A 354 -6.30 -18.25 26.87
C ALA A 354 -5.57 -18.78 25.63
N ASP A 355 -4.89 -19.92 25.75
CA ASP A 355 -4.09 -20.53 24.68
C ASP A 355 -4.91 -20.92 23.44
N ASP A 356 -6.19 -21.24 23.64
CA ASP A 356 -7.14 -21.58 22.58
C ASP A 356 -7.95 -20.38 22.06
N ALA A 357 -7.68 -19.18 22.57
CA ALA A 357 -8.28 -17.92 22.17
C ALA A 357 -7.24 -16.96 21.54
N PHE A 358 -6.84 -15.89 22.25
CA PHE A 358 -5.91 -14.86 21.74
C PHE A 358 -4.62 -14.77 22.58
N PRO A 359 -3.79 -15.83 22.63
CA PRO A 359 -2.59 -15.86 23.48
C PRO A 359 -1.54 -14.82 23.08
N GLN A 360 -1.50 -14.40 21.81
CA GLN A 360 -0.58 -13.38 21.30
C GLN A 360 -0.79 -12.00 21.93
N LEU A 361 -1.99 -11.74 22.47
CA LEU A 361 -2.35 -10.46 23.11
C LEU A 361 -2.09 -10.46 24.62
N ARG A 362 -1.65 -11.58 25.19
CA ARG A 362 -1.38 -11.73 26.62
C ARG A 362 -0.39 -10.65 27.11
N PRO A 363 -0.59 -10.12 28.34
CA PRO A 363 0.42 -9.28 28.98
C PRO A 363 1.77 -9.98 29.09
N ARG A 364 2.85 -9.21 28.95
CA ARG A 364 4.25 -9.65 29.01
C ARG A 364 4.87 -9.25 30.35
N PRO A 365 5.97 -9.90 30.77
CA PRO A 365 6.76 -9.44 31.92
C PRO A 365 7.07 -7.94 31.82
N GLY A 366 6.74 -7.19 32.88
CA GLY A 366 6.91 -5.73 32.95
C GLY A 366 5.67 -4.91 32.61
N GLU A 367 4.64 -5.50 32.01
CA GLU A 367 3.36 -4.82 31.77
C GLU A 367 2.42 -4.96 32.97
N ILE A 368 1.58 -3.96 33.20
CA ILE A 368 0.67 -3.88 34.36
C ILE A 368 -0.20 -5.15 34.47
N GLY A 369 -0.80 -5.58 33.35
CA GLY A 369 -1.69 -6.74 33.32
C GLY A 369 -1.01 -8.09 33.63
N PHE A 370 0.32 -8.18 33.61
CA PHE A 370 1.04 -9.43 33.82
C PHE A 370 0.86 -9.97 35.25
N LYS A 371 1.12 -9.13 36.24
CA LYS A 371 0.92 -9.47 37.66
C LYS A 371 -0.55 -9.47 38.04
N GLU A 372 -1.31 -8.49 37.56
CA GLU A 372 -2.74 -8.35 37.87
C GLU A 372 -3.57 -9.58 37.47
N LEU A 373 -3.21 -10.21 36.35
CA LEU A 373 -3.88 -11.43 35.89
C LEU A 373 -3.25 -12.73 36.43
N GLY A 374 -2.13 -12.63 37.16
CA GLY A 374 -1.45 -13.75 37.83
C GLY A 374 -0.46 -14.54 36.96
N TYR A 375 -0.02 -13.99 35.82
CA TYR A 375 0.94 -14.66 34.93
C TYR A 375 2.37 -14.73 35.51
N ASP A 376 2.67 -13.94 36.54
CA ASP A 376 3.93 -14.01 37.28
C ASP A 376 4.07 -15.26 38.15
N LYS A 377 2.99 -16.05 38.28
CA LYS A 377 2.95 -17.30 39.05
C LYS A 377 3.03 -18.55 38.18
N ASP A 378 2.97 -18.41 36.85
CA ASP A 378 3.09 -19.51 35.88
C ASP A 378 4.52 -19.61 35.36
N ALA A 379 5.19 -20.74 35.64
CA ALA A 379 6.65 -20.88 35.53
C ALA A 379 7.22 -21.13 34.12
N ASP A 380 6.40 -21.15 33.06
CA ASP A 380 6.75 -21.86 31.81
C ASP A 380 7.06 -21.01 30.56
N LEU A 381 7.33 -19.70 30.70
CA LEU A 381 7.50 -18.81 29.54
C LEU A 381 8.82 -18.03 29.52
N GLN A 382 9.93 -18.68 29.15
CA GLN A 382 11.12 -18.01 28.60
C GLN A 382 11.90 -18.90 27.60
N ARG A 383 12.00 -18.47 26.33
CA ARG A 383 13.19 -18.64 25.44
C ARG A 383 12.98 -18.03 24.04
N GLY A 384 14.00 -17.32 23.54
CA GLY A 384 14.19 -17.03 22.11
C GLY A 384 15.18 -15.89 21.84
N GLY A 385 16.46 -16.23 21.62
CA GLY A 385 17.54 -15.29 21.25
C GLY A 385 17.95 -15.37 19.76
N SER A 386 18.63 -14.34 19.27
CA SER A 386 19.10 -14.18 17.88
C SER A 386 20.59 -14.51 17.70
N ILE A 387 20.98 -14.90 16.47
CA ILE A 387 22.36 -15.23 16.06
C ILE A 387 22.82 -14.22 14.99
N GLY A 388 24.04 -13.68 15.15
CA GLY A 388 24.66 -12.71 14.23
C GLY A 388 25.60 -13.34 13.18
N ASN A 389 25.79 -12.63 12.05
CA ASN A 389 26.75 -12.97 10.99
C ASN A 389 27.82 -11.87 10.85
N LYS A 390 29.05 -12.27 10.49
CA LYS A 390 30.25 -11.44 10.31
C LYS A 390 30.15 -10.46 9.12
N GLU A 391 30.64 -9.24 9.31
CA GLU A 391 30.73 -8.18 8.29
C GLU A 391 31.96 -8.34 7.36
N ILE A 392 31.76 -8.01 6.08
CA ILE A 392 32.81 -7.80 5.06
C ILE A 392 32.91 -6.27 4.84
N GLU A 393 34.11 -5.70 4.77
CA GLU A 393 34.33 -4.25 4.61
C GLU A 393 34.22 -3.81 3.13
N TRP A 394 32.99 -3.64 2.64
CA TRP A 394 32.70 -3.29 1.25
C TRP A 394 32.97 -1.82 0.88
N GLU A 395 33.02 -0.92 1.86
CA GLU A 395 32.98 0.53 1.63
C GLU A 395 34.33 1.11 1.12
N ASN A 396 35.44 0.60 1.63
CA ASN A 396 36.78 1.13 1.34
C ASN A 396 37.69 0.16 0.56
N GLY A 397 37.32 -1.12 0.45
CA GLY A 397 38.18 -2.16 -0.14
C GLY A 397 38.54 -1.99 -1.63
N TRP A 398 37.95 -1.01 -2.33
CA TRP A 398 38.33 -0.64 -3.69
C TRP A 398 39.63 0.18 -3.75
N ARG A 399 40.00 0.87 -2.66
CA ARG A 399 41.18 1.76 -2.60
C ARG A 399 42.49 0.99 -2.71
N ASP A 400 42.50 -0.23 -2.22
CA ASP A 400 43.72 -1.06 -2.13
C ASP A 400 44.05 -1.79 -3.46
N LYS A 401 43.19 -1.66 -4.47
CA LYS A 401 43.37 -2.29 -5.80
C LYS A 401 43.40 -1.22 -6.89
N PRO A 402 44.56 -0.96 -7.53
CA PRO A 402 44.70 0.10 -8.54
C PRO A 402 43.68 0.04 -9.68
N GLU A 403 43.38 -1.17 -10.18
CA GLU A 403 42.37 -1.37 -11.24
C GLU A 403 40.94 -1.02 -10.78
N LEU A 404 40.62 -1.23 -9.50
CA LEU A 404 39.32 -0.84 -8.95
C LEU A 404 39.27 0.65 -8.62
N ALA A 405 40.38 1.22 -8.15
CA ALA A 405 40.50 2.65 -7.93
C ALA A 405 40.22 3.43 -9.23
N GLU A 406 40.91 3.13 -10.35
CA GLU A 406 40.65 3.77 -11.65
C GLU A 406 39.17 3.61 -12.06
N LYS A 407 38.63 2.39 -11.98
CA LYS A 407 37.22 2.09 -12.32
C LYS A 407 36.23 2.93 -11.52
N PHE A 408 36.44 3.05 -10.21
CA PHE A 408 35.49 3.70 -9.31
C PHE A 408 35.70 5.21 -9.22
N THR A 409 36.78 5.79 -9.75
CA THR A 409 37.04 7.24 -9.64
C THR A 409 37.06 8.00 -10.98
N THR A 410 37.08 7.31 -12.11
CA THR A 410 37.21 7.94 -13.44
C THR A 410 35.91 7.87 -14.23
N PHE A 411 35.38 9.03 -14.63
CA PHE A 411 34.24 9.10 -15.56
C PHE A 411 34.67 8.77 -16.99
N ILE A 412 33.73 8.24 -17.76
CA ILE A 412 33.86 8.08 -19.22
C ILE A 412 32.84 9.03 -19.84
N LEU A 413 33.32 10.10 -20.46
CA LEU A 413 32.50 11.21 -20.94
C LEU A 413 32.69 11.47 -22.44
N GLU A 414 31.67 12.04 -23.08
CA GLU A 414 31.70 12.67 -24.40
C GLU A 414 31.34 14.16 -24.32
N GLU A 415 31.47 14.88 -25.43
CA GLU A 415 31.13 16.30 -25.50
C GLU A 415 29.62 16.51 -25.31
N SER A 416 29.25 17.42 -24.41
CA SER A 416 27.84 17.75 -24.16
C SER A 416 27.20 18.37 -25.41
N PRO A 417 26.00 17.93 -25.84
CA PRO A 417 25.23 18.59 -26.91
C PRO A 417 24.96 20.08 -26.65
N GLN A 418 25.01 20.51 -25.37
CA GLN A 418 24.80 21.91 -24.95
C GLN A 418 26.11 22.72 -24.85
N LYS A 419 27.25 22.18 -25.33
CA LYS A 419 28.59 22.81 -25.29
C LYS A 419 29.12 23.12 -23.89
N GLU A 420 28.68 22.37 -22.89
CA GLU A 420 29.19 22.47 -21.53
C GLU A 420 30.53 21.71 -21.40
N PRO A 421 31.52 22.22 -20.65
CA PRO A 421 32.83 21.57 -20.53
C PRO A 421 32.77 20.32 -19.63
N ALA A 422 33.32 19.20 -20.11
CA ALA A 422 33.40 17.94 -19.37
C ALA A 422 34.11 18.05 -18.01
N SER A 423 35.00 19.03 -17.84
CA SER A 423 35.67 19.32 -16.58
C SER A 423 34.67 19.58 -15.45
N GLU A 424 33.51 20.18 -15.71
CA GLU A 424 32.51 20.41 -14.65
C GLU A 424 31.97 19.12 -14.03
N VAL A 425 31.86 18.04 -14.81
CA VAL A 425 31.44 16.72 -14.31
C VAL A 425 32.54 16.07 -13.47
N GLU A 426 33.80 16.19 -13.89
CA GLU A 426 34.93 15.63 -13.15
C GLU A 426 35.11 16.28 -11.77
N HIS A 427 34.83 17.59 -11.65
CA HIS A 427 34.88 18.32 -10.38
C HIS A 427 33.72 17.99 -9.43
N MET A 428 32.67 17.26 -9.87
CA MET A 428 31.56 16.87 -8.99
C MET A 428 31.96 15.82 -7.95
N ARG A 429 33.01 15.03 -8.23
CA ARG A 429 33.53 13.98 -7.34
C ARG A 429 34.62 14.56 -6.44
N HIS A 430 34.50 14.35 -5.13
CA HIS A 430 35.58 14.67 -4.19
C HIS A 430 36.76 13.71 -4.32
N SER A 431 37.97 14.17 -4.02
CA SER A 431 39.20 13.39 -4.20
C SER A 431 39.23 12.07 -3.40
N ASN A 432 38.52 12.00 -2.27
CA ASN A 432 38.48 10.86 -1.36
C ASN A 432 37.27 9.93 -1.55
N GLU A 433 36.40 10.16 -2.53
CA GLU A 433 35.21 9.35 -2.79
C GLU A 433 35.26 8.65 -4.16
N SER A 434 34.60 7.50 -4.26
CA SER A 434 34.26 6.87 -5.55
C SER A 434 33.07 7.57 -6.22
N ILE A 435 32.86 7.34 -7.52
CA ILE A 435 31.66 7.77 -8.27
C ILE A 435 30.40 7.21 -7.61
N LEU A 436 30.40 5.98 -7.08
CA LEU A 436 29.25 5.44 -6.36
C LEU A 436 28.98 6.17 -5.04
N GLN A 437 30.04 6.51 -4.29
CA GLN A 437 29.91 7.34 -3.08
C GLN A 437 29.48 8.77 -3.42
N MET A 438 29.95 9.34 -4.53
CA MET A 438 29.48 10.61 -5.08
C MET A 438 28.00 10.53 -5.43
N LEU A 439 27.55 9.51 -6.18
CA LEU A 439 26.13 9.31 -6.53
C LEU A 439 25.28 9.05 -5.28
N GLN A 440 25.79 8.33 -4.29
CA GLN A 440 25.13 8.12 -3.01
C GLN A 440 25.03 9.44 -2.22
N ARG A 441 26.08 10.27 -2.25
CA ARG A 441 26.07 11.62 -1.67
C ARG A 441 25.06 12.50 -2.38
N LEU A 442 25.07 12.56 -3.71
CA LEU A 442 24.07 13.29 -4.50
C LEU A 442 22.65 12.77 -4.24
N ALA A 443 22.44 11.45 -4.16
CA ALA A 443 21.16 10.85 -3.83
C ALA A 443 20.72 11.18 -2.40
N ASN A 444 21.65 11.20 -1.45
CA ASN A 444 21.41 11.65 -0.09
C ASN A 444 21.08 13.15 -0.06
N ASP A 445 21.79 13.97 -0.82
CA ASP A 445 21.58 15.42 -0.92
C ASP A 445 20.23 15.74 -1.60
N ILE A 446 19.85 15.00 -2.65
CA ILE A 446 18.51 15.03 -3.26
C ILE A 446 17.46 14.53 -2.26
N SER A 447 17.76 13.49 -1.48
CA SER A 447 16.84 12.95 -0.47
C SER A 447 16.66 13.87 0.74
N LYS A 448 17.66 14.73 1.00
CA LYS A 448 17.69 15.80 2.01
C LYS A 448 17.07 17.11 1.51
N GLN A 449 16.78 17.24 0.22
CA GLN A 449 16.05 18.42 -0.26
C GLN A 449 14.58 18.31 0.16
N THR A 450 14.14 19.28 0.95
CA THR A 450 12.73 19.51 1.22
C THR A 450 12.06 20.15 -0.01
N LYS A 451 10.87 19.65 -0.32
CA LYS A 451 10.29 19.61 -1.67
C LYS A 451 9.52 20.89 -2.04
N PHE A 452 10.20 22.00 -2.31
CA PHE A 452 9.54 23.27 -2.74
C PHE A 452 10.33 24.14 -3.72
N ASP A 453 11.53 23.70 -4.12
CA ASP A 453 12.24 24.29 -5.24
C ASP A 453 11.95 23.43 -6.47
N ASP A 454 11.30 24.00 -7.50
CA ASP A 454 11.16 23.34 -8.80
C ASP A 454 12.54 23.06 -9.44
N HIS A 455 13.61 23.60 -8.83
CA HIS A 455 15.00 23.26 -9.10
C HIS A 455 15.53 22.25 -8.08
N ILE A 456 15.21 20.96 -8.26
CA ILE A 456 15.86 19.88 -7.50
C ILE A 456 17.39 20.05 -7.65
N THR A 457 18.10 20.39 -6.56
CA THR A 457 19.55 20.59 -6.58
C THR A 457 20.20 19.29 -7.05
N HIS A 458 21.18 19.43 -7.93
CA HIS A 458 21.84 18.34 -8.63
C HIS A 458 21.03 17.62 -9.71
N PHE A 459 19.73 17.90 -9.95
CA PHE A 459 19.07 17.33 -11.14
C PHE A 459 19.72 17.86 -12.41
N GLU A 460 20.06 19.16 -12.45
CA GLU A 460 20.86 19.70 -13.54
C GLU A 460 22.25 19.06 -13.58
N ASN A 461 22.89 18.79 -12.44
CA ASN A 461 24.16 18.05 -12.40
C ASN A 461 24.02 16.61 -12.92
N LEU A 462 22.92 15.93 -12.62
CA LEU A 462 22.61 14.59 -13.11
C LEU A 462 22.26 14.61 -14.61
N HIS A 463 21.55 15.65 -15.07
CA HIS A 463 21.32 15.89 -16.48
C HIS A 463 22.63 16.20 -17.21
N ARG A 464 23.56 16.94 -16.61
CA ARG A 464 24.92 17.14 -17.12
C ARG A 464 25.69 15.83 -17.21
N ILE A 465 25.68 15.02 -16.16
CA ILE A 465 26.27 13.67 -16.19
C ILE A 465 25.63 12.83 -17.29
N PHE A 466 24.31 12.92 -17.49
CA PHE A 466 23.59 12.20 -18.52
C PHE A 466 23.95 12.69 -19.93
N ARG A 467 24.01 14.01 -20.16
CA ARG A 467 24.37 14.63 -21.46
C ARG A 467 25.81 14.40 -21.86
N CYS A 468 26.73 14.40 -20.88
CA CYS A 468 28.13 14.07 -21.12
C CYS A 468 28.40 12.56 -21.07
N GLY A 469 27.40 11.74 -20.71
CA GLY A 469 27.56 10.30 -20.56
C GLY A 469 27.53 9.61 -21.92
N VAL A 470 28.46 8.69 -22.16
CA VAL A 470 28.51 7.98 -23.44
C VAL A 470 27.38 6.95 -23.51
N ALA A 471 26.52 7.09 -24.52
CA ALA A 471 25.48 6.11 -24.78
C ALA A 471 26.07 4.71 -25.04
N PRO A 472 25.49 3.65 -24.46
CA PRO A 472 25.89 2.29 -24.76
C PRO A 472 25.54 1.95 -26.21
N THR A 473 26.36 1.13 -26.85
CA THR A 473 26.16 0.68 -28.25
C THR A 473 25.76 -0.78 -28.27
N ILE A 474 25.05 -1.20 -29.31
CA ILE A 474 24.77 -2.60 -29.54
C ILE A 474 25.73 -3.12 -30.61
N LYS A 475 26.32 -4.29 -30.35
CA LYS A 475 27.17 -4.96 -31.33
C LYS A 475 26.96 -6.45 -31.24
N ASP A 476 26.63 -7.07 -32.36
CA ASP A 476 26.30 -8.49 -32.47
C ASP A 476 25.16 -8.90 -31.51
N GLY A 477 24.18 -8.02 -31.31
CA GLY A 477 23.02 -8.19 -30.42
C GLY A 477 23.37 -8.08 -28.93
N LEU A 478 24.56 -7.60 -28.60
CA LEU A 478 25.06 -7.50 -27.23
C LEU A 478 25.19 -6.04 -26.83
N PHE A 479 24.72 -5.73 -25.63
CA PHE A 479 24.94 -4.43 -25.01
C PHE A 479 26.44 -4.24 -24.71
N GLN A 480 27.03 -3.17 -25.21
CA GLN A 480 28.43 -2.84 -25.00
C GLN A 480 28.55 -1.51 -24.24
N GLY A 481 29.09 -1.59 -23.02
CA GLY A 481 29.57 -0.40 -22.32
C GLY A 481 30.90 0.09 -22.89
N LYS A 482 31.31 1.29 -22.50
CA LYS A 482 32.63 1.87 -22.85
C LYS A 482 33.60 1.68 -21.69
N GLY A 483 34.89 1.44 -21.97
CA GLY A 483 35.95 1.30 -20.96
C GLY A 483 36.99 0.21 -21.27
N LYS A 484 38.12 0.20 -20.56
CA LYS A 484 39.28 -0.68 -20.84
C LYS A 484 39.08 -2.15 -20.39
N LYS A 485 38.10 -2.45 -19.53
CA LYS A 485 37.81 -3.80 -19.01
C LYS A 485 36.32 -3.93 -18.70
N GLY A 486 35.62 -4.86 -19.36
CA GLY A 486 34.24 -5.20 -19.04
C GLY A 486 34.18 -5.99 -17.73
N PHE A 487 33.44 -5.52 -16.73
CA PHE A 487 33.22 -6.23 -15.47
C PHE A 487 31.87 -6.98 -15.45
N ASN A 488 31.18 -7.03 -16.59
CA ASN A 488 29.93 -7.76 -16.71
C ASN A 488 30.22 -9.25 -16.82
N THR A 489 29.49 -10.04 -16.04
CA THR A 489 29.51 -11.49 -16.16
C THR A 489 28.54 -11.88 -17.26
N ARG A 490 29.07 -12.16 -18.46
CA ARG A 490 28.25 -12.64 -19.57
C ARG A 490 28.03 -14.12 -19.44
N SER A 491 26.77 -14.55 -19.57
CA SER A 491 26.41 -15.96 -19.49
C SER A 491 25.51 -16.39 -20.64
N LYS A 492 25.43 -17.71 -20.84
CA LYS A 492 24.51 -18.35 -21.77
C LYS A 492 23.58 -19.23 -20.94
N GLY A 493 22.27 -19.01 -21.08
CA GLY A 493 21.28 -19.80 -20.34
C GLY A 493 21.36 -21.28 -20.70
N GLN A 494 20.98 -22.14 -19.76
CA GLN A 494 20.87 -23.58 -20.01
C GLN A 494 19.48 -23.93 -20.55
N TYR A 495 18.47 -23.15 -20.18
CA TYR A 495 17.10 -23.30 -20.65
C TYR A 495 16.90 -22.60 -22.00
N ILE A 496 16.23 -23.30 -22.91
CA ILE A 496 15.78 -22.76 -24.20
C ILE A 496 14.28 -22.51 -24.07
N PRO A 497 13.84 -21.29 -23.70
CA PRO A 497 12.41 -20.99 -23.60
C PRO A 497 11.72 -21.17 -24.94
N ASP A 498 10.49 -21.70 -24.88
CA ASP A 498 9.57 -21.64 -26.02
C ASP A 498 9.03 -20.22 -26.17
N TRP A 499 9.16 -19.67 -27.37
CA TRP A 499 8.58 -18.40 -27.77
C TRP A 499 7.57 -18.62 -28.91
N TYR A 500 6.32 -18.90 -28.51
CA TYR A 500 5.21 -19.17 -29.41
C TYR A 500 5.52 -20.31 -30.40
N GLY A 501 5.90 -21.47 -29.85
CA GLY A 501 6.15 -22.70 -30.60
C GLY A 501 7.53 -22.79 -31.26
N GLN A 502 8.43 -21.84 -30.99
CA GLN A 502 9.82 -21.89 -31.46
C GLN A 502 10.80 -21.71 -30.30
N PRO A 503 11.86 -22.51 -30.23
CA PRO A 503 12.90 -22.38 -29.22
C PRO A 503 13.69 -21.07 -29.40
N GLU A 504 13.81 -20.29 -28.31
CA GLU A 504 14.53 -19.01 -28.30
C GLU A 504 15.64 -19.03 -27.24
N PRO A 505 16.88 -19.44 -27.57
CA PRO A 505 17.93 -19.63 -26.57
C PRO A 505 18.36 -18.30 -25.93
N ILE A 506 18.43 -18.27 -24.60
CA ILE A 506 18.98 -17.12 -23.86
C ILE A 506 20.48 -17.03 -24.13
N SER A 507 20.89 -15.99 -24.84
CA SER A 507 22.29 -15.76 -25.20
C SER A 507 22.69 -14.31 -24.93
N GLY A 508 23.95 -14.11 -24.54
CA GLY A 508 24.47 -12.77 -24.27
C GLY A 508 23.86 -12.13 -23.04
N PHE A 509 23.49 -12.92 -22.02
CA PHE A 509 22.82 -12.40 -20.83
C PHE A 509 23.79 -11.58 -19.99
N ASP A 510 23.47 -10.31 -19.82
CA ASP A 510 24.16 -9.33 -18.98
C ASP A 510 23.15 -8.76 -17.97
N TYR A 511 23.51 -8.68 -16.68
CA TYR A 511 22.65 -8.07 -15.65
C TYR A 511 23.36 -6.92 -14.92
N TYR A 512 22.55 -5.93 -14.55
CA TYR A 512 23.00 -4.68 -13.95
C TYR A 512 22.17 -4.42 -12.71
N HIS A 513 22.87 -4.19 -11.60
CA HIS A 513 22.24 -3.77 -10.37
C HIS A 513 21.65 -2.38 -10.51
N GLY A 514 20.39 -2.26 -10.11
CA GLY A 514 19.71 -0.99 -10.01
C GLY A 514 20.08 -0.28 -8.72
N ALA A 515 20.37 1.01 -8.81
CA ALA A 515 20.41 1.91 -7.67
C ALA A 515 19.43 3.06 -7.93
N THR A 516 18.34 3.10 -7.18
CA THR A 516 17.36 4.18 -7.29
C THR A 516 17.92 5.41 -6.58
N LEU A 517 18.37 6.41 -7.33
CA LEU A 517 18.87 7.67 -6.76
C LEU A 517 17.72 8.56 -6.26
N ASN A 518 16.63 8.64 -7.03
CA ASN A 518 15.37 9.30 -6.67
C ASN A 518 14.24 8.82 -7.61
N LEU A 519 12.99 8.78 -7.14
CA LEU A 519 11.81 8.54 -7.97
C LEU A 519 10.78 9.65 -7.72
N HIS A 520 10.56 10.50 -8.72
CA HIS A 520 9.58 11.59 -8.71
C HIS A 520 8.63 11.43 -9.89
N LEU A 521 7.32 11.40 -9.66
CA LEU A 521 6.31 11.20 -10.70
C LEU A 521 5.54 12.48 -11.07
N GLY A 522 5.98 13.65 -10.59
CA GLY A 522 5.49 14.94 -11.08
C GLY A 522 4.01 15.22 -10.79
N PHE A 523 3.43 14.65 -9.73
CA PHE A 523 2.04 14.94 -9.35
C PHE A 523 1.82 16.38 -8.84
N SER A 524 2.86 17.22 -8.87
CA SER A 524 2.97 18.53 -8.23
C SER A 524 2.97 19.73 -9.18
N ASP A 525 2.43 19.63 -10.40
CA ASP A 525 2.32 20.77 -11.33
C ASP A 525 1.42 21.93 -10.81
N ASN A 526 1.12 22.02 -9.51
CA ASN A 526 0.42 23.13 -8.88
C ASN A 526 0.82 23.34 -7.40
N PHE A 527 1.65 24.39 -7.17
CA PHE A 527 1.68 25.34 -6.02
C PHE A 527 2.57 25.14 -4.75
N SER A 528 3.49 26.13 -4.63
CA SER A 528 3.79 27.06 -3.50
C SER A 528 4.98 26.79 -2.53
N PRO A 529 5.88 27.77 -2.26
CA PRO A 529 7.33 27.55 -2.06
C PRO A 529 7.88 27.58 -0.61
N ASN A 530 7.05 27.58 0.44
CA ASN A 530 7.50 28.06 1.78
C ASN A 530 7.79 27.00 2.86
N LEU A 531 7.77 25.70 2.58
CA LEU A 531 7.90 24.66 3.62
C LEU A 531 9.37 24.27 3.98
N SER A 532 10.36 24.89 3.35
CA SER A 532 11.77 24.44 3.41
C SER A 532 12.46 24.66 4.76
N GLN A 533 11.83 25.34 5.72
CA GLN A 533 12.43 25.60 7.04
C GLN A 533 12.06 24.55 8.11
N ALA A 534 11.19 23.57 7.82
CA ALA A 534 10.46 22.87 8.87
C ALA A 534 10.62 21.33 8.98
N ILE A 535 11.46 20.61 8.22
CA ILE A 535 11.51 19.12 8.29
C ILE A 535 12.94 18.60 8.27
N ASN A 536 13.23 17.60 9.12
CA ASN A 536 14.55 16.99 9.31
C ASN A 536 14.69 15.69 8.49
N ASP A 537 15.80 15.56 7.76
CA ASP A 537 15.98 14.60 6.66
C ASP A 537 16.13 13.11 7.02
N SER A 538 15.93 12.74 8.28
CA SER A 538 16.19 11.38 8.79
C SER A 538 14.97 10.46 8.90
N LEU A 539 13.77 10.93 8.55
CA LEU A 539 12.51 10.26 8.94
C LEU A 539 11.86 9.45 7.80
N THR A 540 11.38 8.26 8.15
CA THR A 540 10.65 7.30 7.29
C THR A 540 9.14 7.37 7.54
N PHE A 541 8.29 6.78 6.69
CA PHE A 541 6.87 6.65 7.01
C PHE A 541 6.66 5.64 8.16
N PRO A 542 5.86 5.95 9.21
CA PRO A 542 5.00 7.13 9.36
C PRO A 542 5.65 8.37 10.04
N SER A 543 6.90 8.28 10.49
CA SER A 543 7.63 9.34 11.22
C SER A 543 7.81 10.65 10.45
N ALA A 544 7.96 10.59 9.12
CA ALA A 544 8.03 11.77 8.26
C ALA A 544 6.69 12.52 8.23
N LEU A 545 5.58 11.79 8.25
CA LEU A 545 4.23 12.36 8.32
C LEU A 545 3.99 12.98 9.71
N ALA A 546 4.54 12.37 10.75
CA ALA A 546 4.52 12.82 12.12
C ALA A 546 5.34 14.11 12.37
N GLU A 547 6.53 14.26 11.80
CA GLU A 547 7.32 15.49 11.97
C GLU A 547 6.73 16.67 11.19
N LEU A 548 6.13 16.42 10.02
CA LEU A 548 5.25 17.38 9.33
C LEU A 548 4.13 17.88 10.24
N VAL A 549 3.49 16.96 11.00
CA VAL A 549 2.43 17.28 12.00
C VAL A 549 2.96 18.14 13.15
N LYS A 550 4.19 17.90 13.60
CA LYS A 550 4.80 18.57 14.75
C LYS A 550 5.20 20.01 14.50
N ASN A 551 5.59 20.35 13.26
CA ASN A 551 6.14 21.66 12.92
C ASN A 551 5.09 22.65 12.35
N ASN A 552 3.79 22.31 12.39
CA ASN A 552 2.66 23.19 12.04
C ASN A 552 2.76 23.87 10.66
N ASP A 553 3.45 23.26 9.69
CA ASP A 553 3.58 23.82 8.33
C ASP A 553 2.82 22.94 7.33
N PHE A 554 1.51 23.16 7.25
CA PHE A 554 0.59 22.42 6.36
C PHE A 554 0.00 23.33 5.29
N ARG A 555 0.80 23.61 4.26
CA ARG A 555 0.28 24.08 2.97
C ARG A 555 0.42 22.94 1.93
N GLY A 556 -0.68 22.23 1.66
CA GLY A 556 -0.89 21.50 0.40
C GLY A 556 -0.52 20.00 0.32
N PRO A 557 -1.08 19.27 -0.69
CA PRO A 557 -1.19 17.81 -0.72
C PRO A 557 0.11 17.14 -1.19
N ASN A 558 0.81 16.44 -0.28
CA ASN A 558 2.03 15.69 -0.63
C ASN A 558 2.06 14.27 -0.02
N VAL A 559 0.93 13.78 0.50
CA VAL A 559 0.82 12.42 1.08
C VAL A 559 1.00 11.34 0.01
N MET A 560 0.48 11.54 -1.21
CA MET A 560 0.62 10.56 -2.30
C MET A 560 2.06 10.43 -2.79
N ASP A 561 2.85 11.49 -2.75
CA ASP A 561 4.28 11.44 -3.06
C ASP A 561 5.11 10.87 -1.91
N LEU A 562 4.70 11.07 -0.65
CA LEU A 562 5.29 10.40 0.51
C LEU A 562 4.99 8.89 0.50
N VAL A 563 3.76 8.52 0.13
CA VAL A 563 3.32 7.13 -0.10
C VAL A 563 4.08 6.55 -1.29
N TRP A 564 4.19 7.25 -2.42
CA TRP A 564 4.97 6.77 -3.57
C TRP A 564 6.48 6.72 -3.32
N ARG A 565 7.05 7.68 -2.57
CA ARG A 565 8.44 7.65 -2.10
C ARG A 565 8.68 6.45 -1.17
N SER A 566 7.73 6.16 -0.28
CA SER A 566 7.80 4.99 0.61
C SER A 566 7.59 3.67 -0.14
N ILE A 567 6.71 3.66 -1.14
CA ILE A 567 6.50 2.53 -2.04
C ILE A 567 7.74 2.29 -2.91
N GLY A 568 8.33 3.32 -3.50
CA GLY A 568 9.56 3.24 -4.30
C GLY A 568 10.78 2.80 -3.50
N LYS A 569 10.87 3.21 -2.22
CA LYS A 569 11.98 2.85 -1.33
C LYS A 569 11.84 1.45 -0.70
N TYR A 570 10.61 0.99 -0.42
CA TYR A 570 10.38 -0.25 0.36
C TYR A 570 9.53 -1.32 -0.33
N ILE A 571 8.66 -0.97 -1.28
CA ILE A 571 7.64 -1.87 -1.88
C ILE A 571 7.95 -2.22 -3.34
N PHE A 572 8.56 -1.34 -4.14
CA PHE A 572 9.00 -1.70 -5.49
C PHE A 572 10.23 -2.60 -5.37
N PRO A 573 10.12 -3.90 -5.71
CA PRO A 573 11.20 -4.85 -5.48
C PRO A 573 12.25 -4.76 -6.59
N TRP A 574 12.37 -3.63 -7.29
CA TRP A 574 13.27 -3.49 -8.42
C TRP A 574 14.73 -3.62 -7.97
N ALA A 575 15.40 -4.65 -8.50
CA ALA A 575 16.80 -4.97 -8.21
C ALA A 575 17.74 -4.52 -9.34
N GLY A 576 17.19 -4.04 -10.46
CA GLY A 576 17.96 -3.67 -11.66
C GLY A 576 17.36 -4.11 -12.98
N LYS A 577 18.21 -4.30 -13.99
CA LYS A 577 17.81 -4.73 -15.34
C LYS A 577 18.74 -5.83 -15.87
N SER A 578 18.20 -6.69 -16.71
CA SER A 578 18.98 -7.66 -17.48
C SER A 578 18.73 -7.50 -18.98
N TYR A 579 19.74 -7.76 -19.78
CA TYR A 579 19.75 -7.65 -21.24
C TYR A 579 20.19 -8.98 -21.85
N GLU A 580 19.54 -9.37 -22.94
CA GLU A 580 19.88 -10.57 -23.72
C GLU A 580 19.72 -10.28 -25.22
N LYS A 581 20.32 -11.12 -26.07
CA LYS A 581 20.11 -11.03 -27.52
C LYS A 581 18.64 -11.26 -27.87
N ILE A 582 18.16 -10.55 -28.88
CA ILE A 582 16.86 -10.79 -29.49
C ILE A 582 17.04 -11.39 -30.88
N SER A 583 16.23 -12.38 -31.28
CA SER A 583 16.23 -12.85 -32.67
C SER A 583 15.46 -11.90 -33.59
N GLY A 584 15.76 -11.94 -34.89
CA GLY A 584 14.96 -11.22 -35.91
C GLY A 584 13.48 -11.61 -35.84
N ARG A 585 13.18 -12.89 -35.61
CA ARG A 585 11.80 -13.39 -35.42
C ARG A 585 11.09 -12.72 -34.25
N LYS A 586 11.70 -12.74 -33.08
CA LYS A 586 11.11 -12.17 -31.86
C LYS A 586 10.97 -10.66 -31.99
N LEU A 587 11.96 -9.98 -32.58
CA LEU A 587 11.93 -8.54 -32.82
C LEU A 587 10.80 -8.17 -33.78
N SER A 588 10.68 -8.84 -34.93
CA SER A 588 9.65 -8.55 -35.93
C SER A 588 8.24 -8.75 -35.35
N MET A 589 8.05 -9.75 -34.47
CA MET A 589 6.78 -9.96 -33.78
C MET A 589 6.45 -8.86 -32.76
N LEU A 590 7.45 -8.35 -32.03
CA LEU A 590 7.24 -7.33 -30.99
C LEU A 590 6.96 -5.95 -31.59
N LEU A 591 7.56 -5.66 -32.75
CA LEU A 591 7.42 -4.40 -33.50
C LEU A 591 6.40 -4.46 -34.64
N ASP A 592 5.65 -5.56 -34.77
CA ASP A 592 4.58 -5.64 -35.77
C ASP A 592 3.42 -4.73 -35.38
N GLU A 593 3.08 -3.78 -36.26
CA GLU A 593 1.99 -2.82 -36.09
C GLU A 593 0.85 -3.06 -37.10
N SER A 594 0.86 -4.19 -37.82
CA SER A 594 -0.14 -4.51 -38.84
C SER A 594 -1.56 -4.58 -38.26
N ASP A 595 -2.55 -4.23 -39.08
CA ASP A 595 -3.98 -4.26 -38.73
C ASP A 595 -4.51 -5.70 -38.51
N ASP A 596 -3.90 -6.68 -39.16
CA ASP A 596 -4.17 -8.13 -39.09
C ASP A 596 -3.31 -8.89 -38.06
N LEU A 597 -2.83 -8.18 -37.03
CA LEU A 597 -1.99 -8.72 -35.95
C LEU A 597 -2.60 -9.94 -35.25
N THR A 598 -3.94 -10.00 -35.18
CA THR A 598 -4.67 -11.11 -34.55
C THR A 598 -4.61 -12.38 -35.40
N GLU A 599 -4.71 -12.25 -36.73
CA GLU A 599 -4.52 -13.38 -37.65
C GLU A 599 -3.06 -13.84 -37.69
N ARG A 600 -2.11 -12.90 -37.64
CA ARG A 600 -0.67 -13.19 -37.71
C ARG A 600 -0.15 -13.91 -36.48
N TYR A 601 -0.54 -13.46 -35.28
CA TYR A 601 0.00 -13.97 -34.01
C TYR A 601 -1.11 -14.20 -32.96
N PRO A 602 -2.04 -15.13 -33.20
CA PRO A 602 -3.22 -15.31 -32.36
C PRO A 602 -2.88 -15.62 -30.89
N ALA A 603 -1.85 -16.44 -30.65
CA ALA A 603 -1.40 -16.77 -29.30
C ALA A 603 -0.86 -15.54 -28.54
N ARG A 604 -0.10 -14.66 -29.22
CA ARG A 604 0.44 -13.42 -28.62
C ARG A 604 -0.67 -12.45 -28.28
N VAL A 605 -1.58 -12.20 -29.22
CA VAL A 605 -2.72 -11.29 -29.00
C VAL A 605 -3.61 -11.81 -27.87
N ASN A 606 -3.82 -13.14 -27.78
CA ASN A 606 -4.57 -13.73 -26.68
C ASN A 606 -3.89 -13.50 -25.32
N GLN A 607 -2.56 -13.63 -25.23
CA GLN A 607 -1.86 -13.30 -23.99
C GLN A 607 -1.96 -11.79 -23.67
N LEU A 608 -1.73 -10.90 -24.63
CA LEU A 608 -1.88 -9.44 -24.42
C LEU A 608 -3.28 -9.07 -23.87
N LYS A 609 -4.32 -9.75 -24.33
CA LYS A 609 -5.69 -9.59 -23.84
C LYS A 609 -5.90 -10.13 -22.42
N THR A 610 -5.17 -11.18 -22.04
CA THR A 610 -5.37 -11.92 -20.79
C THR A 610 -4.70 -11.26 -19.58
N TYR A 611 -3.50 -10.69 -19.76
CA TYR A 611 -2.70 -10.14 -18.66
C TYR A 611 -2.99 -8.65 -18.44
N LEU A 612 -3.24 -8.25 -17.18
CA LEU A 612 -3.65 -6.89 -16.83
C LEU A 612 -2.62 -5.82 -17.22
N ALA A 613 -1.33 -6.08 -16.99
CA ALA A 613 -0.25 -5.14 -17.34
C ALA A 613 -0.12 -4.92 -18.86
N SER A 614 -0.66 -5.83 -19.66
CA SER A 614 -0.61 -5.77 -21.13
C SER A 614 -1.79 -5.02 -21.75
N GLY A 615 -2.76 -4.57 -20.94
CA GLY A 615 -3.96 -3.85 -21.40
C GLY A 615 -3.65 -2.69 -22.37
N PRO A 616 -2.71 -1.77 -22.05
CA PRO A 616 -2.35 -0.68 -22.96
C PRO A 616 -1.80 -1.16 -24.31
N HIS A 617 -1.05 -2.27 -24.34
CA HIS A 617 -0.54 -2.85 -25.59
C HIS A 617 -1.66 -3.50 -26.39
N TYR A 618 -2.62 -4.16 -25.74
CA TYR A 618 -3.80 -4.70 -26.41
C TYR A 618 -4.71 -3.58 -26.98
N ASP A 619 -4.76 -2.42 -26.33
CA ASP A 619 -5.45 -1.24 -26.88
C ASP A 619 -4.78 -0.74 -28.17
N LEU A 620 -3.44 -0.78 -28.27
CA LEU A 620 -2.73 -0.48 -29.52
C LEU A 620 -3.09 -1.47 -30.63
N VAL A 621 -3.20 -2.76 -30.33
CA VAL A 621 -3.65 -3.78 -31.31
C VAL A 621 -5.03 -3.44 -31.86
N LYS A 622 -5.97 -3.04 -31.00
CA LYS A 622 -7.31 -2.60 -31.45
C LYS A 622 -7.23 -1.35 -32.33
N LYS A 623 -6.43 -0.36 -31.95
CA LYS A 623 -6.24 0.87 -32.73
C LYS A 623 -5.65 0.60 -34.11
N ASN A 624 -4.69 -0.32 -34.23
CA ASN A 624 -4.09 -0.69 -35.51
C ASN A 624 -5.13 -1.35 -36.42
N ARG A 625 -5.90 -2.31 -35.89
CA ARG A 625 -7.01 -2.95 -36.61
C ARG A 625 -8.06 -1.95 -37.09
N ASP A 626 -8.35 -0.94 -36.27
CA ASP A 626 -9.34 0.09 -36.59
C ASP A 626 -8.74 1.23 -37.45
N HIS A 627 -7.53 1.05 -38.00
CA HIS A 627 -6.79 2.00 -38.84
C HIS A 627 -6.67 3.41 -38.23
N TYR A 628 -6.51 3.49 -36.92
CA TYR A 628 -6.41 4.75 -36.19
C TYR A 628 -5.22 5.61 -36.66
N TRP A 629 -4.12 4.98 -37.08
CA TRP A 629 -2.92 5.68 -37.57
C TRP A 629 -3.01 5.92 -39.08
N HIS A 630 -2.83 7.17 -39.49
CA HIS A 630 -2.87 7.55 -40.92
C HIS A 630 -1.51 7.44 -41.62
N LYS A 631 -0.42 7.20 -40.87
CA LYS A 631 0.93 7.04 -41.40
C LYS A 631 1.42 5.63 -41.08
N PRO A 632 1.99 4.89 -42.06
CA PRO A 632 2.61 3.61 -41.79
C PRO A 632 3.82 3.78 -40.87
N GLY A 633 3.99 2.84 -39.94
CA GLY A 633 5.14 2.80 -39.03
C GLY A 633 6.47 2.56 -39.75
N LYS A 634 7.59 2.81 -39.06
CA LYS A 634 8.97 2.72 -39.60
C LYS A 634 9.26 1.40 -40.33
N TYR A 635 8.72 0.29 -39.82
CA TYR A 635 8.99 -1.05 -40.32
C TYR A 635 7.87 -1.63 -41.21
N ALA A 636 6.82 -0.87 -41.51
CA ALA A 636 5.64 -1.38 -42.22
C ALA A 636 5.96 -2.07 -43.56
N LYS A 637 6.94 -1.55 -44.31
CA LYS A 637 7.34 -2.13 -45.60
C LYS A 637 7.93 -3.54 -45.48
N TYR A 638 8.60 -3.86 -44.36
CA TYR A 638 9.19 -5.17 -44.09
C TYR A 638 8.21 -6.15 -43.42
N LEU A 639 6.98 -5.70 -43.17
CA LEU A 639 5.88 -6.48 -42.60
C LEU A 639 4.74 -6.68 -43.62
N ALA A 640 4.80 -6.01 -44.77
CA ALA A 640 3.72 -5.99 -45.76
C ALA A 640 3.41 -7.39 -46.34
N ASN A 641 4.41 -8.25 -46.46
CA ASN A 641 4.29 -9.57 -47.10
C ASN A 641 3.74 -10.67 -46.17
N GLY A 642 3.66 -10.41 -44.87
CA GLY A 642 3.15 -11.36 -43.88
C GLY A 642 4.00 -11.42 -42.61
N SER A 643 3.65 -12.37 -41.74
CA SER A 643 4.39 -12.62 -40.50
C SER A 643 5.68 -13.39 -40.76
N TRP A 644 6.62 -13.36 -39.80
CA TRP A 644 7.86 -14.12 -39.90
C TRP A 644 7.64 -15.60 -40.23
N ASP A 645 6.66 -16.20 -39.56
CA ASP A 645 6.33 -17.63 -39.70
C ASP A 645 5.51 -17.92 -40.96
N LYS A 646 4.91 -16.90 -41.59
CA LYS A 646 4.01 -17.06 -42.73
C LYS A 646 3.99 -15.82 -43.63
N GLY A 647 4.61 -15.95 -44.81
CA GLY A 647 4.51 -14.98 -45.90
C GLY A 647 5.65 -13.96 -45.97
N MET A 648 6.38 -13.72 -44.88
CA MET A 648 7.57 -12.85 -44.91
C MET A 648 8.67 -13.41 -45.83
N SER A 649 9.22 -12.53 -46.68
CA SER A 649 10.28 -12.88 -47.64
C SER A 649 11.61 -13.17 -46.93
N GLU A 650 12.54 -13.85 -47.62
CA GLU A 650 13.88 -14.10 -47.06
C GLU A 650 14.69 -12.80 -46.93
N GLU A 651 14.47 -11.84 -47.84
CA GLU A 651 15.05 -10.51 -47.78
C GLU A 651 14.58 -9.75 -46.53
N ASP A 652 13.28 -9.79 -46.22
CA ASP A 652 12.72 -9.15 -45.02
C ASP A 652 13.22 -9.84 -43.74
N LYS A 653 13.34 -11.18 -43.73
CA LYS A 653 13.92 -11.91 -42.59
C LYS A 653 15.39 -11.58 -42.39
N ALA A 654 16.16 -11.45 -43.47
CA ALA A 654 17.56 -11.04 -43.41
C ALA A 654 17.68 -9.62 -42.82
N PHE A 655 16.80 -8.70 -43.25
CA PHE A 655 16.70 -7.37 -42.66
C PHE A 655 16.46 -7.43 -41.15
N TRP A 656 15.45 -8.17 -40.70
CA TRP A 656 15.12 -8.27 -39.27
C TRP A 656 16.23 -8.93 -38.43
N ASN A 657 16.95 -9.91 -38.99
CA ASN A 657 18.12 -10.49 -38.33
C ASN A 657 19.27 -9.48 -38.21
N GLN A 658 19.52 -8.69 -39.26
CA GLN A 658 20.51 -7.63 -39.22
C GLN A 658 20.11 -6.57 -38.19
N GLU A 659 18.88 -6.07 -38.25
CA GLU A 659 18.32 -5.09 -37.32
C GLU A 659 18.47 -5.58 -35.86
N ALA A 660 18.11 -6.82 -35.57
CA ALA A 660 18.25 -7.41 -34.24
C ALA A 660 19.70 -7.50 -33.74
N ASN A 661 20.66 -7.76 -34.64
CA ASN A 661 22.08 -7.87 -34.27
C ASN A 661 22.77 -6.50 -34.16
N GLU A 662 22.34 -5.52 -34.93
CA GLU A 662 23.00 -4.22 -35.00
C GLU A 662 22.42 -3.25 -33.97
N HIS A 663 21.10 -3.29 -33.73
CA HIS A 663 20.41 -2.19 -33.07
C HIS A 663 19.57 -2.55 -31.86
N TRP A 664 19.30 -3.83 -31.57
CA TRP A 664 18.31 -4.20 -30.55
C TRP A 664 18.82 -5.17 -29.49
N VAL A 665 18.31 -5.01 -28.27
CA VAL A 665 18.47 -5.95 -27.16
C VAL A 665 17.13 -6.19 -26.47
N PHE A 666 16.94 -7.40 -25.96
CA PHE A 666 15.77 -7.75 -25.16
C PHE A 666 16.07 -7.52 -23.68
N GLY A 667 15.28 -6.68 -23.03
CA GLY A 667 15.45 -6.29 -21.65
C GLY A 667 14.38 -6.87 -20.74
N ASN A 668 14.76 -7.19 -19.51
CA ASN A 668 13.83 -7.55 -18.43
C ASN A 668 14.15 -6.72 -17.18
N ASN A 669 13.12 -6.28 -16.46
CA ASN A 669 13.33 -5.79 -15.09
C ASN A 669 13.57 -6.99 -14.17
N ILE A 670 14.55 -6.86 -13.29
CA ILE A 670 14.85 -7.85 -12.28
C ILE A 670 14.34 -7.38 -10.92
N GLN A 671 13.85 -8.32 -10.12
CA GLN A 671 13.17 -8.06 -8.85
C GLN A 671 13.77 -8.90 -7.72
N ASP A 672 13.85 -8.32 -6.52
CA ASP A 672 14.36 -8.97 -5.32
C ASP A 672 13.28 -9.72 -4.53
N LYS A 673 13.72 -10.41 -3.46
CA LYS A 673 12.89 -11.29 -2.62
C LYS A 673 11.61 -10.65 -2.06
N ARG A 674 11.52 -9.32 -2.00
CA ARG A 674 10.31 -8.62 -1.57
C ARG A 674 9.13 -8.84 -2.52
N ILE A 675 9.36 -9.30 -3.76
CA ILE A 675 8.28 -9.66 -4.69
C ILE A 675 7.66 -11.03 -4.42
N LEU A 676 8.36 -11.94 -3.72
CA LEU A 676 7.91 -13.33 -3.53
C LEU A 676 6.55 -13.45 -2.83
N PRO A 677 6.20 -12.60 -1.84
CA PRO A 677 4.85 -12.60 -1.27
C PRO A 677 3.74 -12.28 -2.29
N ALA A 678 4.07 -11.59 -3.39
CA ALA A 678 3.16 -11.26 -4.48
C ALA A 678 3.33 -12.16 -5.72
N ASP A 679 4.12 -13.24 -5.64
CA ASP A 679 4.53 -14.07 -6.79
C ASP A 679 3.34 -14.55 -7.63
N ALA A 680 2.33 -15.14 -6.99
CA ALA A 680 1.13 -15.63 -7.66
C ALA A 680 0.34 -14.50 -8.34
N ILE A 681 0.30 -13.32 -7.74
CA ILE A 681 -0.40 -12.15 -8.29
C ILE A 681 0.37 -11.63 -9.51
N MET A 682 1.68 -11.50 -9.40
CA MET A 682 2.52 -11.04 -10.52
C MET A 682 2.46 -11.97 -11.71
N ARG A 683 2.38 -13.30 -11.49
CA ARG A 683 2.14 -14.28 -12.56
C ARG A 683 0.80 -14.13 -13.27
N ILE A 684 -0.19 -13.46 -12.66
CA ILE A 684 -1.49 -13.16 -13.27
C ILE A 684 -1.49 -11.78 -13.94
N ILE A 685 -0.78 -10.82 -13.36
CA ILE A 685 -0.76 -9.43 -13.83
C ILE A 685 0.18 -9.25 -15.01
N ASP A 686 1.37 -9.83 -14.95
CA ASP A 686 2.44 -9.60 -15.90
C ASP A 686 2.77 -10.88 -16.65
N MET A 687 2.55 -10.84 -17.97
CA MET A 687 2.79 -11.97 -18.87
C MET A 687 4.25 -12.40 -18.95
N ASN A 688 5.19 -11.53 -18.55
CA ASN A 688 6.62 -11.81 -18.57
C ASN A 688 7.16 -12.18 -17.18
N TYR A 689 6.32 -12.23 -16.16
CA TYR A 689 6.76 -12.53 -14.81
C TYR A 689 7.13 -14.01 -14.66
N ARG A 690 8.39 -14.28 -14.34
CA ARG A 690 8.95 -15.63 -14.29
C ARG A 690 10.10 -15.77 -13.31
N GLU A 691 10.37 -17.03 -12.96
CA GLU A 691 11.64 -17.40 -12.34
C GLU A 691 12.75 -17.27 -13.40
N PRO A 692 13.91 -16.70 -13.03
CA PRO A 692 15.05 -16.65 -13.93
C PRO A 692 15.60 -18.05 -14.22
N ASP A 693 16.37 -18.16 -15.30
CA ASP A 693 17.13 -19.36 -15.61
C ASP A 693 18.02 -19.75 -14.39
N PRO A 694 18.10 -21.03 -13.99
CA PRO A 694 18.85 -21.44 -12.81
C PRO A 694 20.32 -21.03 -12.81
N LEU A 695 20.98 -21.01 -13.98
CA LEU A 695 22.36 -20.55 -14.09
C LEU A 695 22.45 -19.04 -13.84
N VAL A 696 21.49 -18.28 -14.37
CA VAL A 696 21.37 -16.84 -14.17
C VAL A 696 21.12 -16.53 -12.68
N GLN A 697 20.24 -17.29 -12.02
CA GLN A 697 19.98 -17.19 -10.59
C GLN A 697 21.24 -17.50 -9.77
N ALA A 698 21.95 -18.58 -10.10
CA ALA A 698 23.18 -18.96 -9.41
C ALA A 698 24.30 -17.91 -9.55
N LEU A 699 24.49 -17.34 -10.76
CA LEU A 699 25.46 -16.27 -10.99
C LEU A 699 25.11 -15.00 -10.21
N SER A 700 23.81 -14.67 -10.16
CA SER A 700 23.29 -13.56 -9.38
C SER A 700 23.58 -13.74 -7.88
N GLU A 701 23.28 -14.92 -7.32
CA GLU A 701 23.55 -15.25 -5.92
C GLU A 701 25.05 -15.21 -5.58
N GLN A 702 25.90 -15.74 -6.46
CA GLN A 702 27.37 -15.68 -6.30
C GLN A 702 27.91 -14.25 -6.27
N SER A 703 27.25 -13.34 -7.00
CA SER A 703 27.62 -11.92 -7.01
C SER A 703 27.08 -11.11 -5.83
N GLY A 704 26.28 -11.73 -4.94
CA GLY A 704 25.62 -11.04 -3.82
C GLY A 704 24.40 -10.22 -4.22
N SER A 705 23.88 -10.44 -5.42
CA SER A 705 22.69 -9.76 -5.94
C SER A 705 21.42 -10.27 -5.24
N PRO A 706 20.46 -9.39 -4.89
CA PRO A 706 19.23 -9.80 -4.21
C PRO A 706 18.14 -10.34 -5.16
N PHE A 707 18.45 -10.49 -6.46
CA PHE A 707 17.52 -10.85 -7.54
C PHE A 707 16.98 -12.28 -7.41
N VAL A 708 15.67 -12.43 -7.61
CA VAL A 708 14.97 -13.72 -7.56
C VAL A 708 13.88 -13.88 -8.64
N ARG A 709 13.48 -12.81 -9.33
CA ARG A 709 12.37 -12.81 -10.33
C ARG A 709 12.59 -11.84 -11.46
N GLN A 710 12.24 -12.25 -12.67
CA GLN A 710 12.16 -11.38 -13.84
C GLN A 710 10.70 -11.00 -14.08
N GLY A 711 10.46 -9.75 -14.46
CA GLY A 711 9.16 -9.25 -14.90
C GLY A 711 9.35 -8.01 -15.77
N TYR A 712 8.30 -7.52 -16.39
CA TYR A 712 8.28 -6.38 -17.31
C TYR A 712 9.42 -6.39 -18.34
N VAL A 713 9.07 -6.81 -19.55
CA VAL A 713 9.99 -6.76 -20.68
C VAL A 713 10.03 -5.36 -21.27
N PHE A 714 11.20 -4.96 -21.74
CA PHE A 714 11.39 -3.77 -22.57
C PHE A 714 12.33 -4.10 -23.73
N LEU A 715 12.25 -3.30 -24.80
CA LEU A 715 13.23 -3.34 -25.89
C LEU A 715 14.22 -2.20 -25.70
N GLY A 716 15.51 -2.52 -25.71
CA GLY A 716 16.57 -1.53 -25.81
C GLY A 716 16.97 -1.36 -27.28
N VAL A 717 17.10 -0.13 -27.73
CA VAL A 717 17.55 0.23 -29.08
C VAL A 717 18.66 1.27 -28.97
N ASP A 718 19.69 1.14 -29.79
CA ASP A 718 20.76 2.13 -29.85
C ASP A 718 20.49 3.23 -30.89
N GLU A 719 21.39 4.21 -30.93
CA GLU A 719 21.34 5.34 -31.88
C GLU A 719 20.00 6.12 -31.87
N GLN A 720 19.32 6.16 -30.74
CA GLN A 720 18.12 6.99 -30.57
C GLN A 720 18.48 8.33 -29.95
N GLU A 721 17.91 9.40 -30.51
CA GLU A 721 17.92 10.70 -29.86
C GLU A 721 17.10 10.65 -28.56
N SER A 722 17.51 11.45 -27.58
CA SER A 722 16.72 11.60 -26.37
C SER A 722 15.35 12.19 -26.72
N ILE A 723 14.29 11.54 -26.24
CA ILE A 723 12.92 12.06 -26.37
C ILE A 723 12.71 13.36 -25.57
N LEU A 724 13.57 13.63 -24.58
CA LEU A 724 13.54 14.87 -23.82
C LEU A 724 14.35 15.94 -24.56
N ALA A 725 13.66 17.00 -25.00
CA ALA A 725 14.26 18.10 -25.75
C ALA A 725 15.44 18.78 -25.03
N MET A 726 15.45 18.78 -23.69
CA MET A 726 16.53 19.37 -22.89
C MET A 726 17.89 18.65 -23.02
N ASN A 727 17.90 17.42 -23.55
CA ASN A 727 19.12 16.68 -23.82
C ASN A 727 19.52 16.72 -25.29
N ASN A 728 18.72 17.39 -26.13
CA ASN A 728 18.98 17.56 -27.55
C ASN A 728 19.71 18.90 -27.75
N GLY A 729 20.55 18.98 -28.77
CA GLY A 729 21.38 20.15 -29.07
C GLY A 729 21.96 20.07 -30.47
#